data_AF-A0AAE0Y9Q9-F1
#
_entry.id   AF-A0AAE0Y9Q9-F1
#
_cell.length_a   1.000
_cell.length_b   1.000
_cell.length_c   1.000
_cell.angle_alpha   90.00
_cell.angle_beta   90.00
_cell.angle_gamma   90.00
#
_symmetry.space_group_name_H-M   'P 1'
#
loop_
_entity.id
_entity.type
_entity.pdbx_description
1 polymer ?
#
loop_
_entity_poly.entity_id
_entity_poly.type
_entity_poly.pdbx_seq_one_letter_code
_entity_poly.pdbx_strand_id
1 'polypeptide(L)'
;MHLVVKENKGRWKRRRVWKTSEGVGAWRSGWGRGGVGGGVEEWVGAWRSGWGRGGVGGGGYRQSGSELMNIKIDKDHTCCQIQQRLSWRCQLQAGKPLSAGKSRAIQEGLQQSICFEKAAVSISIKEIITMQMMRPLHLVLVPTLLIGMCYGQVTNEQVDEAIAKAVKVYQDQLAEIRTYFGNLARQVMLQQFNSEQRIRTDGYSGVKAVRGGPHGPRNYYSKSVLGSRFIAIHDHANYMRTVGMGEINAVINGVEFTTRHNDYKLVMPSTNSSDYHKTEPLPFPDVPPSVLAKKDVDDQIQEMRAYFKAFATQNTTIRDYRPYFKANMCYMEGAWTLDKSIEEPFHSERHQLDAASWLQLQSLIRYGAYTGTKSPEENFAHLPTAIMFVNKTTGAPSFAQWNYRILCSPIEEDIPLSYIKQMPDLQYTVPHGRVGASNRNLRVARFVLYEHEQNSYHKYGLLDRIFYNITGKDNMPSSLRQESYGKTLYVPGSRDLQDTSRYARSTELGGTDAMGNRFVARGFNDPNLFCAETTQPRVAPITLERCKTQGRGWRKTEVCQTIETRFSWAIPLEIVYLTPLSSWNPYKIHLFQNRRETTDNGKLGGGSVEKALRGADNSRYYITPTEFYRGRLGSVDKADTARGGVWVRDHQNVSRRCSAAGQRILTPDIEGVGRVRLRYPIAPLHGEGSAVWKELNALSDYFMAKTFSKEEKTKLINFRMTATTKTPPGEHDHEFALSVFDFKKIRDEGQTRTVMTSQDQGHSHELVVRYARGRFEYKTCSGFRLCRDDHPRELIPDPDDVALNIDSS
;
A
#
# COMPACT_ATOMS: atom_id res chain seq x y z
N MET A 1 -39.55 -37.13 10.39
CA MET A 1 -39.22 -37.04 11.83
C MET A 1 -40.10 -35.97 12.44
N HIS A 2 -40.96 -36.37 13.38
CA HIS A 2 -41.93 -35.52 14.07
C HIS A 2 -41.24 -34.46 14.93
N LEU A 3 -41.70 -33.21 14.85
CA LEU A 3 -41.38 -32.16 15.80
C LEU A 3 -42.62 -31.87 16.64
N VAL A 4 -42.52 -32.24 17.92
CA VAL A 4 -43.50 -32.02 18.96
C VAL A 4 -43.42 -30.56 19.41
N VAL A 5 -44.53 -29.84 19.28
CA VAL A 5 -44.74 -28.51 19.87
C VAL A 5 -45.32 -28.70 21.27
N LYS A 6 -44.67 -28.12 22.29
CA LYS A 6 -45.25 -27.95 23.62
C LYS A 6 -45.59 -26.48 23.83
N GLU A 7 -46.88 -26.21 23.98
CA GLU A 7 -47.44 -24.94 24.42
C GLU A 7 -47.00 -24.59 25.84
N ASN A 8 -46.91 -23.28 26.15
CA ASN A 8 -47.53 -22.79 27.37
C ASN A 8 -48.08 -21.36 27.24
N LYS A 9 -49.27 -21.21 27.81
CA LYS A 9 -50.22 -20.08 27.89
C LYS A 9 -49.64 -18.98 28.82
N GLY A 10 -50.02 -17.70 28.77
CA GLY A 10 -51.04 -16.98 28.02
C GLY A 10 -51.09 -15.49 28.42
N ARG A 11 -51.90 -14.73 27.65
CA ARG A 11 -52.78 -13.60 28.07
C ARG A 11 -52.11 -12.25 28.49
N TRP A 12 -52.50 -11.03 28.06
CA TRP A 12 -53.62 -10.46 27.27
C TRP A 12 -53.26 -9.02 26.79
N LYS A 13 -53.85 -8.59 25.66
CA LYS A 13 -54.33 -7.22 25.26
C LYS A 13 -53.30 -6.05 25.25
N ARG A 14 -53.15 -5.26 24.18
CA ARG A 14 -54.19 -4.58 23.37
C ARG A 14 -53.77 -4.44 21.90
N ARG A 15 -54.73 -4.71 21.01
CA ARG A 15 -54.74 -4.35 19.58
C ARG A 15 -54.84 -2.82 19.42
N ARG A 16 -54.12 -2.26 18.46
CA ARG A 16 -54.62 -1.15 17.64
C ARG A 16 -54.32 -1.46 16.17
N VAL A 17 -55.38 -1.39 15.38
CA VAL A 17 -55.50 -1.79 13.98
C VAL A 17 -54.80 -0.77 13.07
N TRP A 18 -54.02 -1.27 12.12
CA TRP A 18 -53.54 -0.52 10.96
C TRP A 18 -54.68 -0.38 9.94
N LYS A 19 -55.00 0.85 9.57
CA LYS A 19 -55.73 1.15 8.33
C LYS A 19 -54.70 1.55 7.29
N THR A 20 -54.60 0.75 6.24
CA THR A 20 -53.99 1.10 4.96
C THR A 20 -54.98 1.96 4.18
N SER A 21 -54.51 3.08 3.64
CA SER A 21 -55.21 3.81 2.59
C SER A 21 -54.20 4.11 1.49
N GLU A 22 -54.47 3.53 0.33
CA GLU A 22 -53.91 3.89 -0.97
C GLU A 22 -54.22 5.36 -1.27
N GLY A 23 -53.27 6.03 -1.92
CA GLY A 23 -53.40 7.42 -2.32
C GLY A 23 -52.49 7.70 -3.51
N VAL A 24 -53.01 7.43 -4.70
CA VAL A 24 -52.51 7.95 -5.98
C VAL A 24 -52.64 9.47 -5.95
N GLY A 25 -51.55 10.19 -6.26
CA GLY A 25 -51.55 11.65 -6.31
C GLY A 25 -50.56 12.16 -7.35
N ALA A 26 -51.06 12.37 -8.56
CA ALA A 26 -50.39 13.10 -9.63
C ALA A 26 -50.25 14.58 -9.26
N TRP A 27 -49.09 15.19 -9.53
CA TRP A 27 -48.97 16.64 -9.68
C TRP A 27 -48.13 16.97 -10.92
N ARG A 28 -48.74 17.77 -11.80
CA ARG A 28 -48.22 18.37 -13.03
C ARG A 28 -48.17 19.89 -12.83
N SER A 29 -47.41 20.54 -13.73
CA SER A 29 -47.19 22.00 -13.96
C SER A 29 -46.11 22.63 -13.06
N GLY A 30 -45.02 23.22 -13.58
CA GLY A 30 -44.87 24.17 -14.71
C GLY A 30 -44.61 25.54 -14.06
N TRP A 31 -43.62 26.39 -14.34
CA TRP A 31 -42.89 26.87 -15.52
C TRP A 31 -41.48 27.33 -15.00
N GLY A 32 -40.42 27.58 -15.77
CA GLY A 32 -40.33 27.96 -17.17
C GLY A 32 -38.89 27.93 -17.71
N ARG A 33 -38.84 28.19 -19.01
CA ARG A 33 -37.76 27.99 -19.98
C ARG A 33 -36.68 29.07 -19.93
N GLY A 34 -35.51 28.70 -20.43
CA GLY A 34 -34.50 29.59 -21.00
C GLY A 34 -33.38 28.76 -21.58
N GLY A 35 -33.55 28.24 -22.81
CA GLY A 35 -32.54 27.46 -23.51
C GLY A 35 -31.81 28.30 -24.56
N VAL A 36 -30.55 27.95 -24.82
CA VAL A 36 -29.78 28.04 -26.08
C VAL A 36 -28.67 26.99 -25.88
N GLY A 37 -28.49 25.93 -26.67
CA GLY A 37 -28.43 25.85 -28.13
C GLY A 37 -26.96 25.71 -28.52
N GLY A 38 -26.51 24.50 -28.88
CA GLY A 38 -25.15 24.25 -29.36
C GLY A 38 -24.76 22.78 -29.28
N GLY A 39 -25.11 22.00 -30.31
CA GLY A 39 -24.41 20.75 -30.61
C GLY A 39 -23.07 21.05 -31.29
N VAL A 40 -22.18 20.05 -31.29
CA VAL A 40 -21.30 19.64 -32.41
C VAL A 40 -20.18 18.73 -31.89
N GLU A 41 -20.18 17.51 -32.43
CA GLU A 41 -19.09 16.61 -32.83
C GLU A 41 -18.14 15.92 -31.83
N GLU A 42 -18.28 14.59 -31.83
CA GLU A 42 -17.21 13.60 -31.69
C GLU A 42 -16.04 13.85 -32.65
N TRP A 43 -14.81 13.76 -32.15
CA TRP A 43 -13.63 13.42 -32.95
C TRP A 43 -12.85 12.30 -32.28
N VAL A 44 -12.98 11.10 -32.86
CA VAL A 44 -12.09 9.95 -32.64
C VAL A 44 -10.95 10.08 -33.65
N GLY A 45 -9.78 10.51 -33.19
CA GLY A 45 -8.55 10.54 -33.98
C GLY A 45 -7.78 9.22 -33.85
N ALA A 46 -7.97 8.32 -34.81
CA ALA A 46 -7.10 7.17 -35.02
C ALA A 46 -5.82 7.60 -35.75
N TRP A 47 -4.65 7.31 -35.18
CA TRP A 47 -3.37 7.36 -35.90
C TRP A 47 -2.83 5.94 -36.10
N ARG A 48 -2.94 5.48 -37.34
CA ARG A 48 -2.11 4.41 -37.92
C ARG A 48 -1.04 5.07 -38.77
N SER A 49 0.23 4.77 -38.49
CA SER A 49 1.30 4.85 -39.48
C SER A 49 2.13 3.58 -39.34
N GLY A 50 2.10 2.76 -40.38
CA GLY A 50 2.95 1.59 -40.53
C GLY A 50 4.18 1.88 -41.39
N TRP A 51 5.04 0.87 -41.39
CA TRP A 51 6.13 0.55 -42.32
C TRP A 51 7.54 1.04 -41.98
N GLY A 52 8.40 0.05 -41.77
CA GLY A 52 9.85 0.14 -41.69
C GLY A 52 10.47 -1.21 -41.29
N ARG A 53 10.50 -2.18 -42.22
CA ARG A 53 11.28 -3.42 -42.09
C ARG A 53 12.74 -3.17 -42.52
N GLY A 54 13.67 -3.76 -41.78
CA GLY A 54 15.09 -4.00 -42.10
C GLY A 54 15.79 -4.29 -40.77
N GLY A 55 16.47 -5.41 -40.50
CA GLY A 55 17.25 -6.28 -41.37
C GLY A 55 18.70 -6.31 -40.84
N VAL A 56 18.95 -7.22 -39.90
CA VAL A 56 20.22 -7.85 -39.44
C VAL A 56 21.57 -7.17 -39.73
N GLY A 57 22.39 -7.00 -38.69
CA GLY A 57 23.85 -6.84 -38.82
C GLY A 57 24.56 -6.72 -37.46
N GLY A 58 25.33 -7.74 -37.10
CA GLY A 58 26.14 -7.77 -35.87
C GLY A 58 27.40 -6.91 -35.95
N GLY A 59 27.94 -6.56 -34.79
CA GLY A 59 29.21 -5.86 -34.65
C GLY A 59 29.53 -5.62 -33.19
N GLY A 60 30.36 -6.49 -32.61
CA GLY A 60 30.85 -6.32 -31.25
C GLY A 60 31.86 -5.19 -31.15
N TYR A 61 31.80 -4.44 -30.05
CA TYR A 61 32.92 -3.62 -29.59
C TYR A 61 33.05 -3.76 -28.07
N ARG A 62 34.18 -4.36 -27.66
CA ARG A 62 34.79 -4.23 -26.34
C ARG A 62 35.38 -2.83 -26.23
N GLN A 63 35.15 -2.15 -25.10
CA GLN A 63 36.06 -1.18 -24.48
C GLN A 63 35.66 -1.09 -22.99
N SER A 64 36.47 -1.66 -22.09
CA SER A 64 37.35 -0.91 -21.16
C SER A 64 36.58 0.17 -20.40
N GLY A 65 36.19 -0.03 -19.14
CA GLY A 65 37.13 -0.19 -18.03
C GLY A 65 37.58 1.19 -17.57
N SER A 66 36.76 1.87 -16.76
CA SER A 66 37.17 3.06 -16.04
C SER A 66 36.85 2.87 -14.56
N GLU A 67 37.92 2.66 -13.79
CA GLU A 67 37.97 2.70 -12.34
C GLU A 67 37.48 4.07 -11.86
N LEU A 68 36.46 4.08 -11.00
CA LEU A 68 36.10 5.25 -10.21
C LEU A 68 37.01 5.27 -8.97
N MET A 69 38.09 6.06 -9.05
CA MET A 69 38.84 6.47 -7.87
C MET A 69 37.93 7.34 -6.99
N ASN A 70 37.79 6.90 -5.74
CA ASN A 70 37.28 7.69 -4.63
C ASN A 70 38.16 8.92 -4.43
N ILE A 71 37.58 10.12 -4.55
CA ILE A 71 38.19 11.35 -4.05
C ILE A 71 37.35 11.82 -2.85
N LYS A 72 37.95 11.67 -1.67
CA LYS A 72 37.57 12.38 -0.45
C LYS A 72 37.77 13.88 -0.69
N ILE A 73 36.75 14.68 -0.39
CA ILE A 73 36.88 16.13 -0.32
C ILE A 73 37.30 16.47 1.11
N ASP A 74 38.57 16.80 1.30
CA ASP A 74 39.05 17.52 2.47
C ASP A 74 38.88 19.02 2.24
N LYS A 75 38.42 19.71 3.29
CA LYS A 75 38.32 21.16 3.35
C LYS A 75 39.70 21.71 3.69
N ASP A 76 40.22 22.61 2.86
CA ASP A 76 40.94 23.84 3.22
C ASP A 76 41.89 24.30 2.09
N HIS A 77 42.01 25.63 1.94
CA HIS A 77 42.91 26.38 1.06
C HIS A 77 42.61 26.45 -0.45
N THR A 78 42.20 27.64 -0.93
CA THR A 78 42.91 28.40 -1.99
C THR A 78 42.26 29.77 -2.24
N CYS A 79 42.91 30.83 -1.76
CA CYS A 79 42.69 32.22 -2.16
C CYS A 79 44.05 32.76 -2.64
N CYS A 80 44.47 32.41 -3.84
CA CYS A 80 45.62 33.00 -4.54
C CYS A 80 45.72 32.44 -5.97
N GLN A 81 44.94 32.96 -6.93
CA GLN A 81 45.25 32.87 -8.37
C GLN A 81 44.30 33.69 -9.27
N ILE A 82 44.09 34.97 -8.96
CA ILE A 82 43.51 35.93 -9.92
C ILE A 82 44.32 37.23 -9.84
N GLN A 83 45.58 37.19 -10.26
CA GLN A 83 46.42 38.39 -10.35
C GLN A 83 47.34 38.41 -11.59
N GLN A 84 46.98 37.71 -12.68
CA GLN A 84 47.81 37.65 -13.89
C GLN A 84 47.05 37.69 -15.23
N ARG A 85 45.94 38.44 -15.36
CA ARG A 85 45.25 38.60 -16.67
C ARG A 85 44.76 40.00 -17.06
N LEU A 86 45.30 41.06 -16.46
CA LEU A 86 44.92 42.45 -16.83
C LEU A 86 46.08 43.38 -17.22
N SER A 87 47.29 42.87 -17.50
CA SER A 87 48.43 43.69 -17.93
C SER A 87 48.69 43.72 -19.46
N TRP A 88 47.74 43.29 -20.31
CA TRP A 88 47.99 43.13 -21.75
C TRP A 88 47.00 43.82 -22.69
N ARG A 89 46.38 44.94 -22.27
CA ARG A 89 45.46 45.71 -23.13
C ARG A 89 45.51 47.25 -23.01
N CYS A 90 46.65 47.83 -22.61
CA CYS A 90 46.85 49.30 -22.60
C CYS A 90 48.17 49.76 -23.21
N GLN A 91 48.63 49.11 -24.29
CA GLN A 91 49.67 49.67 -25.16
C GLN A 91 49.23 49.49 -26.62
N LEU A 92 48.52 50.49 -27.16
CA LEU A 92 48.47 50.86 -28.58
C LEU A 92 47.47 52.01 -28.75
N GLN A 93 47.94 53.24 -28.53
CA GLN A 93 47.68 54.44 -29.35
C GLN A 93 48.26 55.65 -28.61
N ALA A 94 49.50 55.97 -28.95
CA ALA A 94 50.19 57.18 -28.50
C ALA A 94 49.86 58.35 -29.43
N GLY A 95 49.73 59.56 -28.87
CA GLY A 95 49.48 60.78 -29.65
C GLY A 95 49.65 62.11 -28.90
N LYS A 96 50.84 62.34 -28.29
CA LYS A 96 51.46 63.66 -27.95
C LYS A 96 51.02 64.42 -26.65
N PRO A 97 51.90 65.30 -26.10
CA PRO A 97 52.22 65.35 -24.66
C PRO A 97 51.52 66.45 -23.85
N LEU A 98 51.37 66.21 -22.54
CA LEU A 98 50.95 67.18 -21.53
C LEU A 98 52.14 67.99 -21.02
N SER A 99 52.01 69.32 -21.00
CA SER A 99 52.90 70.24 -20.28
C SER A 99 52.54 70.29 -18.80
N ALA A 100 53.59 70.35 -17.97
CA ALA A 100 53.56 70.29 -16.52
C ALA A 100 52.75 71.41 -15.85
N GLY A 101 51.94 71.04 -14.86
CA GLY A 101 51.35 72.00 -13.92
C GLY A 101 50.04 71.54 -13.30
N LYS A 102 50.07 70.48 -12.47
CA LYS A 102 49.11 70.19 -11.37
C LYS A 102 49.41 68.81 -10.74
N SER A 103 50.62 68.65 -10.20
CA SER A 103 51.06 67.45 -9.45
C SER A 103 51.16 67.73 -7.94
N ARG A 104 50.27 68.54 -7.37
CA ARG A 104 50.30 68.85 -5.92
C ARG A 104 48.95 68.76 -5.19
N ALA A 105 47.87 68.34 -5.87
CA ALA A 105 46.55 68.10 -5.25
C ALA A 105 46.16 66.62 -5.21
N ILE A 106 47.00 65.71 -5.71
CA ILE A 106 46.74 64.26 -5.74
C ILE A 106 47.53 63.51 -4.64
N GLN A 107 48.45 64.19 -3.94
CA GLN A 107 49.26 63.58 -2.87
C GLN A 107 48.68 63.70 -1.45
N GLU A 108 47.59 64.45 -1.24
CA GLU A 108 46.93 64.55 0.09
C GLU A 108 45.62 63.74 0.18
N GLY A 109 45.12 63.17 -0.93
CA GLY A 109 43.92 62.32 -0.95
C GLY A 109 44.15 60.82 -0.78
N LEU A 110 45.42 60.36 -0.82
CA LEU A 110 45.76 58.93 -0.82
C LEU A 110 46.17 58.38 0.57
N GLN A 111 46.11 59.18 1.63
CA GLN A 111 46.52 58.78 2.98
C GLN A 111 45.35 58.53 3.96
N GLN A 112 44.09 58.65 3.51
CA GLN A 112 42.89 58.32 4.30
C GLN A 112 42.23 56.97 3.91
N SER A 113 42.75 56.24 2.93
CA SER A 113 42.11 55.02 2.39
C SER A 113 42.62 53.71 3.00
N ILE A 114 43.51 53.73 4.00
CA ILE A 114 44.15 52.51 4.54
C ILE A 114 43.55 52.02 5.88
N CYS A 115 42.47 52.63 6.39
CA CYS A 115 41.88 52.23 7.69
C CYS A 115 40.48 51.58 7.68
N PHE A 116 39.91 51.21 6.53
CA PHE A 116 38.60 50.53 6.49
C PHE A 116 38.63 49.20 5.74
N GLU A 117 39.49 48.27 6.18
CA GLU A 117 39.47 46.88 5.70
C GLU A 117 39.53 45.88 6.87
N LYS A 118 38.64 46.06 7.86
CA LYS A 118 38.30 45.05 8.88
C LYS A 118 36.83 45.14 9.31
N ALA A 119 35.91 44.87 8.38
CA ALA A 119 34.53 44.53 8.68
C ALA A 119 33.86 43.86 7.45
N ALA A 120 34.12 42.58 7.25
CA ALA A 120 33.39 41.76 6.27
C ALA A 120 32.63 40.66 7.02
N VAL A 121 31.35 40.90 7.31
CA VAL A 121 30.40 39.87 7.80
C VAL A 121 29.03 40.10 7.17
N SER A 122 28.50 39.03 6.57
CA SER A 122 27.09 38.79 6.22
C SER A 122 26.43 39.73 5.20
N ILE A 123 26.66 39.46 3.90
CA ILE A 123 25.73 39.88 2.85
C ILE A 123 24.72 38.74 2.62
N SER A 124 23.45 39.01 2.89
CA SER A 124 22.34 38.07 2.70
C SER A 124 22.06 37.85 1.21
N ILE A 125 21.57 36.68 0.81
CA ILE A 125 21.06 36.42 -0.55
C ILE A 125 20.03 37.48 -0.97
N LYS A 126 19.31 38.10 -0.02
CA LYS A 126 18.49 39.29 -0.27
C LYS A 126 19.28 40.42 -0.92
N GLU A 127 20.45 40.78 -0.39
CA GLU A 127 21.27 41.91 -0.86
C GLU A 127 21.95 41.62 -2.20
N ILE A 128 22.32 40.36 -2.48
CA ILE A 128 22.85 39.96 -3.79
C ILE A 128 21.78 40.02 -4.88
N ILE A 129 20.54 39.62 -4.57
CA ILE A 129 19.40 39.73 -5.49
C ILE A 129 19.01 41.20 -5.69
N THR A 130 19.03 42.03 -4.64
CA THR A 130 18.84 43.48 -4.78
C THR A 130 19.95 44.10 -5.66
N MET A 131 21.21 43.71 -5.51
CA MET A 131 22.31 44.23 -6.32
C MET A 131 22.29 43.74 -7.77
N GLN A 132 21.90 42.49 -8.05
CA GLN A 132 21.82 41.98 -9.43
C GLN A 132 20.58 42.48 -10.17
N MET A 133 19.45 42.70 -9.49
CA MET A 133 18.25 43.29 -10.10
C MET A 133 18.32 44.82 -10.22
N MET A 134 19.15 45.50 -9.43
CA MET A 134 19.42 46.94 -9.58
C MET A 134 20.51 47.28 -10.60
N ARG A 135 21.20 46.29 -11.20
CA ARG A 135 22.23 46.55 -12.23
C ARG A 135 21.74 47.38 -13.43
N PRO A 136 20.55 47.16 -14.01
CA PRO A 136 20.06 48.01 -15.10
C PRO A 136 19.76 49.44 -14.64
N LEU A 137 19.29 49.62 -13.39
CA LEU A 137 19.01 50.91 -12.78
C LEU A 137 20.31 51.70 -12.50
N HIS A 138 21.35 51.02 -12.02
CA HIS A 138 22.68 51.59 -11.79
C HIS A 138 23.49 51.85 -13.05
N LEU A 139 23.27 51.10 -14.14
CA LEU A 139 24.01 51.26 -15.40
C LEU A 139 23.41 52.31 -16.34
N VAL A 140 22.13 52.65 -16.20
CA VAL A 140 21.46 53.61 -17.09
C VAL A 140 20.92 54.82 -16.33
N LEU A 141 20.13 54.60 -15.26
CA LEU A 141 19.44 55.67 -14.55
C LEU A 141 20.41 56.56 -13.74
N VAL A 142 21.31 55.92 -13.00
CA VAL A 142 22.26 56.61 -12.11
C VAL A 142 23.27 57.47 -12.89
N PRO A 143 23.88 57.04 -14.02
CA PRO A 143 24.71 57.90 -14.84
C PRO A 143 23.94 59.08 -15.45
N THR A 144 22.72 58.89 -15.96
CA THR A 144 21.91 60.00 -16.51
C THR A 144 21.48 61.01 -15.46
N LEU A 145 21.14 60.57 -14.25
CA LEU A 145 20.77 61.45 -13.13
C LEU A 145 22.00 62.19 -12.59
N LEU A 146 23.15 61.53 -12.50
CA LEU A 146 24.43 62.16 -12.13
C LEU A 146 24.91 63.18 -13.18
N ILE A 147 24.75 62.87 -14.47
CA ILE A 147 25.02 63.82 -15.56
C ILE A 147 24.07 65.02 -15.46
N GLY A 148 22.78 64.80 -15.21
CA GLY A 148 21.80 65.87 -14.99
C GLY A 148 22.10 66.76 -13.77
N MET A 149 22.61 66.18 -12.68
CA MET A 149 23.10 66.91 -11.50
C MET A 149 24.35 67.75 -11.82
N CYS A 150 25.29 67.22 -12.60
CA CYS A 150 26.49 67.95 -13.03
C CYS A 150 26.19 69.14 -13.96
N TYR A 151 25.08 69.11 -14.70
CA TYR A 151 24.59 70.22 -15.53
C TYR A 151 23.56 71.12 -14.84
N GLY A 152 23.26 70.91 -13.55
CA GLY A 152 22.30 71.72 -12.79
C GLY A 152 20.84 71.58 -13.26
N GLN A 153 20.52 70.53 -14.01
CA GLN A 153 19.20 70.30 -14.61
C GLN A 153 18.27 69.45 -13.73
N VAL A 154 18.81 68.81 -12.68
CA VAL A 154 18.06 67.92 -11.78
C VAL A 154 18.53 68.13 -10.33
N THR A 155 17.62 68.33 -9.38
CA THR A 155 17.94 68.50 -7.95
C THR A 155 18.09 67.15 -7.25
N ASN A 156 18.78 67.11 -6.10
CA ASN A 156 18.86 65.90 -5.25
C ASN A 156 17.47 65.37 -4.88
N GLU A 157 16.51 66.27 -4.62
CA GLU A 157 15.12 65.94 -4.30
C GLU A 157 14.41 65.20 -5.44
N GLN A 158 14.65 65.61 -6.70
CA GLN A 158 14.09 64.93 -7.88
C GLN A 158 14.67 63.52 -8.07
N VAL A 159 15.92 63.30 -7.66
CA VAL A 159 16.57 61.98 -7.73
C VAL A 159 16.06 61.06 -6.63
N ASP A 160 15.90 61.58 -5.41
CA ASP A 160 15.32 60.83 -4.29
C ASP A 160 13.85 60.46 -4.58
N GLU A 161 13.07 61.36 -5.18
CA GLU A 161 11.70 61.07 -5.62
C GLU A 161 11.66 59.96 -6.69
N ALA A 162 12.56 60.02 -7.68
CA ALA A 162 12.65 59.00 -8.73
C ALA A 162 13.04 57.62 -8.17
N ILE A 163 13.99 57.58 -7.23
CA ILE A 163 14.38 56.35 -6.53
C ILE A 163 13.22 55.82 -5.68
N ALA A 164 12.55 56.67 -4.90
CA ALA A 164 11.41 56.28 -4.08
C ALA A 164 10.26 55.71 -4.93
N LYS A 165 9.98 56.34 -6.08
CA LYS A 165 8.98 55.85 -7.04
C LYS A 165 9.38 54.50 -7.65
N ALA A 166 10.65 54.32 -8.03
CA ALA A 166 11.14 53.05 -8.55
C ALA A 166 11.08 51.93 -7.50
N VAL A 167 11.51 52.20 -6.26
CA VAL A 167 11.43 51.25 -5.13
C VAL A 167 9.98 50.86 -4.87
N LYS A 168 9.06 51.82 -4.87
CA LYS A 168 7.62 51.56 -4.71
C LYS A 168 7.08 50.64 -5.81
N VAL A 169 7.41 50.91 -7.08
CA VAL A 169 7.01 50.04 -8.21
C VAL A 169 7.53 48.61 -8.03
N TYR A 170 8.79 48.42 -7.62
CA TYR A 170 9.34 47.09 -7.36
C TYR A 170 8.67 46.41 -6.15
N GLN A 171 8.36 47.15 -5.09
CA GLN A 171 7.63 46.62 -3.93
C GLN A 171 6.22 46.18 -4.31
N ASP A 172 5.52 46.97 -5.13
CA ASP A 172 4.18 46.67 -5.65
C ASP A 172 4.23 45.42 -6.54
N GLN A 173 5.20 45.32 -7.46
CA GLN A 173 5.40 44.13 -8.30
C GLN A 173 5.75 42.88 -7.48
N LEU A 174 6.61 43.00 -6.47
CA LEU A 174 6.93 41.89 -5.57
C LEU A 174 5.71 41.45 -4.75
N ALA A 175 4.86 42.40 -4.32
CA ALA A 175 3.61 42.10 -3.65
C ALA A 175 2.63 41.37 -4.58
N GLU A 176 2.52 41.81 -5.83
CA GLU A 176 1.69 41.16 -6.86
C GLU A 176 2.15 39.72 -7.14
N ILE A 177 3.47 39.52 -7.35
CA ILE A 177 4.05 38.18 -7.56
C ILE A 177 3.80 37.27 -6.35
N ARG A 178 3.93 37.79 -5.12
CA ARG A 178 3.63 37.02 -3.90
C ARG A 178 2.16 36.61 -3.84
N THR A 179 1.25 37.49 -4.23
CA THR A 179 -0.18 37.19 -4.31
C THR A 179 -0.45 36.11 -5.36
N TYR A 180 0.11 36.22 -6.57
CA TYR A 180 -0.04 35.19 -7.60
C TYR A 180 0.53 33.85 -7.16
N PHE A 181 1.72 33.82 -6.56
CA PHE A 181 2.33 32.60 -6.05
C PHE A 181 1.48 31.97 -4.94
N GLY A 182 0.96 32.78 -4.01
CA GLY A 182 0.05 32.31 -2.97
C GLY A 182 -1.25 31.73 -3.54
N ASN A 183 -1.83 32.34 -4.57
CA ASN A 183 -3.02 31.83 -5.24
C ASN A 183 -2.75 30.53 -6.01
N LEU A 184 -1.61 30.44 -6.70
CA LEU A 184 -1.18 29.22 -7.38
C LEU A 184 -0.95 28.08 -6.37
N ALA A 185 -0.27 28.36 -5.26
CA ALA A 185 -0.05 27.38 -4.20
C ALA A 185 -1.37 26.86 -3.59
N ARG A 186 -2.36 27.75 -3.39
CA ARG A 186 -3.71 27.35 -2.97
C ARG A 186 -4.41 26.48 -4.02
N GLN A 187 -4.28 26.82 -5.31
CA GLN A 187 -4.86 26.01 -6.37
C GLN A 187 -4.25 24.61 -6.42
N VAL A 188 -2.93 24.48 -6.26
CA VAL A 188 -2.24 23.18 -6.16
C VAL A 188 -2.70 22.39 -4.93
N MET A 189 -2.82 23.06 -3.77
CA MET A 189 -3.38 22.45 -2.56
C MET A 189 -4.80 21.89 -2.80
N LEU A 190 -5.66 22.65 -3.48
CA LEU A 190 -7.03 22.21 -3.80
C LEU A 190 -7.05 21.08 -4.84
N GLN A 191 -6.14 21.08 -5.81
CA GLN A 191 -5.98 19.96 -6.76
C GLN A 191 -5.57 18.68 -6.06
N GLN A 192 -4.62 18.75 -5.12
CA GLN A 192 -4.22 17.61 -4.29
C GLN A 192 -5.40 17.10 -3.46
N PHE A 193 -6.13 17.99 -2.78
CA PHE A 193 -7.31 17.62 -2.02
C PHE A 193 -8.40 16.99 -2.89
N ASN A 194 -8.63 17.49 -4.11
CA ASN A 194 -9.58 16.92 -5.05
C ASN A 194 -9.16 15.49 -5.46
N SER A 195 -7.86 15.26 -5.70
CA SER A 195 -7.33 13.91 -5.94
C SER A 195 -7.60 12.98 -4.76
N GLU A 196 -7.40 13.43 -3.52
CA GLU A 196 -7.70 12.64 -2.33
C GLU A 196 -9.20 12.39 -2.17
N GLN A 197 -10.05 13.38 -2.45
CA GLN A 197 -11.51 13.22 -2.40
C GLN A 197 -11.99 12.18 -3.41
N ARG A 198 -11.47 12.22 -4.63
CA ARG A 198 -11.73 11.19 -5.63
C ARG A 198 -11.33 9.80 -5.10
N ILE A 199 -10.12 9.65 -4.55
CA ILE A 199 -9.67 8.36 -4.00
C ILE A 199 -10.56 7.89 -2.83
N ARG A 200 -11.04 8.82 -1.97
CA ARG A 200 -11.99 8.48 -0.89
C ARG A 200 -13.29 7.90 -1.46
N THR A 201 -13.82 8.49 -2.53
CA THR A 201 -15.08 8.06 -3.15
C THR A 201 -14.95 6.79 -4.00
N ASP A 202 -13.77 6.56 -4.57
CA ASP A 202 -13.52 5.45 -5.51
C ASP A 202 -13.44 4.08 -4.80
N GLY A 203 -13.00 4.02 -3.54
CA GLY A 203 -12.82 2.70 -2.91
C GLY A 203 -12.59 2.60 -1.41
N TYR A 204 -12.88 3.63 -0.61
CA TYR A 204 -12.61 3.63 0.84
C TYR A 204 -11.15 3.35 1.21
N SER A 205 -10.81 3.37 2.50
CA SER A 205 -9.45 3.06 2.97
C SER A 205 -9.20 1.55 2.96
N GLY A 206 -7.97 1.15 2.63
CA GLY A 206 -7.56 -0.26 2.59
C GLY A 206 -6.32 -0.53 1.76
N VAL A 207 -5.98 -1.81 1.64
CA VAL A 207 -4.86 -2.29 0.83
C VAL A 207 -5.31 -2.44 -0.62
N LYS A 208 -4.54 -1.87 -1.55
CA LYS A 208 -4.85 -1.84 -2.98
C LYS A 208 -4.16 -2.98 -3.74
N ALA A 209 -2.87 -3.18 -3.47
CA ALA A 209 -2.08 -4.21 -4.14
C ALA A 209 -0.83 -4.56 -3.34
N VAL A 210 -0.22 -5.71 -3.65
CA VAL A 210 1.18 -6.00 -3.35
C VAL A 210 2.02 -5.89 -4.61
N ARG A 211 3.35 -5.96 -4.43
CA ARG A 211 4.30 -6.07 -5.52
C ARG A 211 3.90 -7.13 -6.55
N GLY A 212 3.99 -6.75 -7.82
CA GLY A 212 3.73 -7.60 -8.98
C GLY A 212 4.58 -8.88 -9.02
N GLY A 213 4.13 -9.83 -9.82
CA GLY A 213 4.83 -11.10 -10.05
C GLY A 213 4.46 -11.66 -11.42
N PRO A 214 4.55 -12.99 -11.62
CA PRO A 214 4.08 -13.60 -12.86
C PRO A 214 2.65 -13.16 -13.21
N HIS A 215 2.41 -12.94 -14.50
CA HIS A 215 1.10 -12.64 -15.04
C HIS A 215 0.65 -13.76 -15.97
N GLY A 216 -0.64 -13.82 -16.26
CA GLY A 216 -1.22 -14.76 -17.21
C GLY A 216 -2.17 -14.08 -18.17
N PRO A 217 -2.77 -14.83 -19.11
CA PRO A 217 -3.64 -14.27 -20.14
C PRO A 217 -4.94 -13.66 -19.57
N ARG A 218 -5.38 -14.09 -18.38
CA ARG A 218 -6.46 -13.43 -17.63
C ARG A 218 -5.89 -12.59 -16.50
N ASN A 219 -6.54 -11.46 -16.20
CA ASN A 219 -6.10 -10.52 -15.18
C ASN A 219 -6.00 -11.13 -13.77
N TYR A 220 -6.81 -12.15 -13.44
CA TYR A 220 -6.76 -12.84 -12.15
C TYR A 220 -5.52 -13.76 -11.96
N TYR A 221 -4.75 -14.03 -13.02
CA TYR A 221 -3.43 -14.66 -12.89
C TYR A 221 -2.34 -13.68 -12.41
N SER A 222 -2.59 -12.37 -12.47
CA SER A 222 -1.65 -11.37 -11.96
C SER A 222 -1.88 -11.12 -10.46
N LYS A 223 -0.79 -10.95 -9.69
CA LYS A 223 -0.87 -10.65 -8.26
C LYS A 223 -1.62 -9.33 -8.01
N SER A 224 -2.47 -9.29 -6.99
CA SER A 224 -3.14 -8.08 -6.48
C SER A 224 -2.76 -7.93 -5.01
N VAL A 225 -3.70 -7.89 -4.08
CA VAL A 225 -3.50 -8.19 -2.66
C VAL A 225 -3.27 -9.67 -2.39
N LEU A 226 -3.55 -10.54 -3.39
CA LEU A 226 -3.35 -11.99 -3.34
C LEU A 226 -2.28 -12.43 -4.33
N GLY A 227 -1.42 -13.33 -3.86
CA GLY A 227 -0.47 -14.12 -4.66
C GLY A 227 -0.37 -15.53 -4.09
N SER A 228 0.83 -15.98 -3.71
CA SER A 228 0.99 -17.19 -2.89
C SER A 228 0.60 -16.99 -1.41
N ARG A 229 0.42 -15.73 -1.00
CA ARG A 229 0.11 -15.27 0.36
C ARG A 229 -0.69 -13.96 0.28
N PHE A 230 -1.54 -13.71 1.27
CA PHE A 230 -2.28 -12.45 1.36
C PHE A 230 -1.36 -11.34 1.89
N ILE A 231 -1.40 -10.18 1.22
CA ILE A 231 -0.56 -8.99 1.49
C ILE A 231 0.93 -9.30 1.72
N ALA A 232 1.43 -10.35 1.05
CA ALA A 232 2.81 -10.84 1.15
C ALA A 232 3.30 -11.16 2.58
N ILE A 233 2.39 -11.42 3.53
CA ILE A 233 2.72 -11.87 4.89
C ILE A 233 3.56 -13.16 4.86
N HIS A 234 4.63 -13.20 5.66
CA HIS A 234 5.58 -14.32 5.73
C HIS A 234 6.23 -14.44 7.12
N ASP A 235 7.03 -15.49 7.33
CA ASP A 235 7.49 -15.90 8.66
C ASP A 235 8.90 -15.40 8.98
N HIS A 236 9.03 -14.70 10.11
CA HIS A 236 10.31 -14.34 10.72
C HIS A 236 10.54 -15.05 12.05
N ALA A 237 10.23 -16.35 12.11
CA ALA A 237 10.18 -17.08 13.37
C ALA A 237 11.53 -17.26 14.10
N ASN A 238 12.67 -16.96 13.46
CA ASN A 238 13.97 -16.87 14.13
C ASN A 238 14.20 -15.52 14.84
N TYR A 239 13.34 -14.54 14.63
CA TYR A 239 13.37 -13.28 15.36
C TYR A 239 12.39 -13.34 16.51
N MET A 240 12.75 -12.76 17.65
CA MET A 240 11.94 -12.84 18.86
C MET A 240 10.58 -12.14 18.67
N ARG A 241 10.57 -10.97 18.02
CA ARG A 241 9.38 -10.08 17.93
C ARG A 241 9.07 -9.61 16.52
N THR A 242 9.82 -10.04 15.52
CA THR A 242 9.65 -9.53 14.14
C THR A 242 8.65 -10.41 13.41
N VAL A 243 7.71 -9.76 12.72
CA VAL A 243 6.71 -10.39 11.87
C VAL A 243 6.86 -9.87 10.44
N GLY A 244 6.83 -10.79 9.48
CA GLY A 244 7.05 -10.47 8.07
C GLY A 244 5.78 -10.01 7.38
N MET A 245 5.86 -8.88 6.68
CA MET A 245 4.86 -8.39 5.74
C MET A 245 5.60 -7.72 4.58
N GLY A 246 5.23 -8.06 3.35
CA GLY A 246 5.88 -7.45 2.19
C GLY A 246 5.49 -5.99 1.99
N GLU A 247 5.97 -5.44 0.88
CA GLU A 247 5.52 -4.14 0.39
C GLU A 247 4.05 -4.18 -0.05
N ILE A 248 3.31 -3.13 0.34
CA ILE A 248 1.91 -2.94 -0.02
C ILE A 248 1.69 -1.51 -0.53
N ASN A 249 0.75 -1.39 -1.47
CA ASN A 249 0.11 -0.13 -1.79
C ASN A 249 -1.13 0.00 -0.91
N ALA A 250 -1.21 1.07 -0.14
CA ALA A 250 -2.30 1.34 0.79
C ALA A 250 -2.95 2.69 0.50
N VAL A 251 -4.23 2.78 0.83
CA VAL A 251 -5.02 4.01 0.82
C VAL A 251 -5.53 4.23 2.24
N ILE A 252 -5.22 5.38 2.83
CA ILE A 252 -5.75 5.79 4.14
C ILE A 252 -6.26 7.21 4.01
N ASN A 253 -7.56 7.42 4.27
CA ASN A 253 -8.22 8.72 4.16
C ASN A 253 -7.93 9.44 2.82
N GLY A 254 -8.02 8.72 1.70
CA GLY A 254 -7.77 9.28 0.36
C GLY A 254 -6.30 9.42 -0.05
N VAL A 255 -5.36 9.15 0.85
CA VAL A 255 -3.92 9.21 0.55
C VAL A 255 -3.44 7.84 0.08
N GLU A 256 -3.05 7.74 -1.18
CA GLU A 256 -2.44 6.53 -1.75
C GLU A 256 -0.91 6.58 -1.62
N PHE A 257 -0.33 5.54 -1.05
CA PHE A 257 1.11 5.44 -0.81
C PHE A 257 1.60 3.99 -0.92
N THR A 258 2.89 3.82 -1.17
CA THR A 258 3.54 2.51 -1.20
C THR A 258 4.50 2.42 -0.04
N THR A 259 4.34 1.40 0.79
CA THR A 259 5.26 1.15 1.91
C THR A 259 6.59 0.62 1.39
N ARG A 260 7.65 0.66 2.21
CA ARG A 260 8.78 -0.27 2.01
C ARG A 260 8.36 -1.71 2.36
N HIS A 261 9.28 -2.66 2.31
CA HIS A 261 9.07 -3.97 2.93
C HIS A 261 8.78 -3.81 4.44
N ASN A 262 7.73 -4.44 4.95
CA ASN A 262 7.19 -4.21 6.29
C ASN A 262 7.52 -5.33 7.29
N ASP A 263 8.81 -5.57 7.54
CA ASP A 263 9.21 -6.44 8.65
C ASP A 263 9.12 -5.65 9.96
N TYR A 264 7.93 -5.65 10.56
CA TYR A 264 7.62 -4.83 11.75
C TYR A 264 7.76 -5.63 13.05
N LYS A 265 8.00 -4.92 14.15
CA LYS A 265 8.10 -5.50 15.49
C LYS A 265 6.75 -5.52 16.19
N LEU A 266 6.53 -6.53 17.01
CA LEU A 266 5.39 -6.63 17.93
C LEU A 266 5.59 -5.68 19.11
N VAL A 267 5.27 -4.41 18.86
CA VAL A 267 5.32 -3.29 19.80
C VAL A 267 3.97 -2.56 19.83
N MET A 268 3.68 -1.88 20.94
CA MET A 268 2.47 -1.10 21.18
C MET A 268 2.80 0.36 21.48
N PRO A 269 1.84 1.29 21.33
CA PRO A 269 2.01 2.66 21.83
C PRO A 269 2.40 2.65 23.32
N SER A 270 3.24 3.60 23.72
CA SER A 270 3.67 3.74 25.10
C SER A 270 2.49 3.81 26.08
N THR A 271 2.58 3.10 27.20
CA THR A 271 1.55 3.11 28.24
C THR A 271 1.72 4.29 29.20
N ASN A 272 2.92 4.88 29.26
CA ASN A 272 3.30 5.86 30.28
C ASN A 272 3.88 7.18 29.73
N SER A 273 4.05 7.32 28.42
CA SER A 273 4.62 8.52 27.80
C SER A 273 3.81 8.95 26.59
N SER A 274 3.58 10.25 26.46
CA SER A 274 2.96 10.89 25.30
C SER A 274 3.99 11.32 24.26
N ASP A 275 5.25 10.91 24.37
CA ASP A 275 6.28 11.31 23.41
C ASP A 275 5.99 10.73 22.02
N TYR A 276 6.25 11.54 21.00
CA TYR A 276 6.04 11.16 19.61
C TYR A 276 6.77 9.86 19.27
N HIS A 277 6.04 8.89 18.70
CA HIS A 277 6.54 7.56 18.30
C HIS A 277 7.11 6.71 19.44
N LYS A 278 6.90 7.07 20.71
CA LYS A 278 7.29 6.20 21.81
C LYS A 278 6.48 4.90 21.80
N THR A 279 7.19 3.78 21.82
CA THR A 279 6.60 2.43 21.82
C THR A 279 7.17 1.57 22.92
N GLU A 280 6.41 0.56 23.31
CA GLU A 280 6.80 -0.49 24.25
C GLU A 280 6.70 -1.87 23.59
N PRO A 281 7.55 -2.85 23.95
CA PRO A 281 7.38 -4.22 23.49
C PRO A 281 6.05 -4.80 23.97
N LEU A 282 5.32 -5.50 23.09
CA LEU A 282 4.13 -6.23 23.52
C LEU A 282 4.50 -7.28 24.58
N PRO A 283 3.80 -7.38 25.72
CA PRO A 283 4.12 -8.39 26.73
C PRO A 283 3.92 -9.79 26.13
N PHE A 284 4.91 -10.68 26.33
CA PHE A 284 4.72 -12.08 25.96
C PHE A 284 3.83 -12.76 27.00
N PRO A 285 2.94 -13.68 26.58
CA PRO A 285 2.16 -14.46 27.53
C PRO A 285 3.04 -15.30 28.43
N ASP A 286 2.61 -15.47 29.67
CA ASP A 286 3.26 -16.37 30.61
C ASP A 286 3.14 -17.84 30.16
N VAL A 287 4.08 -18.66 30.62
CA VAL A 287 3.99 -20.11 30.46
C VAL A 287 3.00 -20.65 31.49
N PRO A 288 2.04 -21.50 31.09
CA PRO A 288 1.09 -22.07 32.05
C PRO A 288 1.81 -22.77 33.23
N PRO A 289 1.42 -22.52 34.49
CA PRO A 289 2.05 -23.16 35.64
C PRO A 289 2.00 -24.70 35.59
N SER A 290 0.95 -25.28 34.99
CA SER A 290 0.84 -26.73 34.83
C SER A 290 1.91 -27.33 33.90
N VAL A 291 2.44 -26.54 32.95
CA VAL A 291 3.59 -26.92 32.13
C VAL A 291 4.85 -26.86 32.99
N LEU A 292 5.10 -25.74 33.66
CA LEU A 292 6.32 -25.55 34.47
C LEU A 292 6.43 -26.52 35.65
N ALA A 293 5.31 -27.04 36.15
CA ALA A 293 5.25 -28.03 37.22
C ALA A 293 5.73 -29.43 36.79
N LYS A 294 5.84 -29.72 35.49
CA LYS A 294 6.35 -31.01 35.00
C LYS A 294 7.87 -31.06 35.16
N LYS A 295 8.37 -32.21 35.65
CA LYS A 295 9.79 -32.43 35.94
C LYS A 295 10.62 -32.54 34.66
N ASP A 296 10.12 -33.32 33.70
CA ASP A 296 10.84 -33.65 32.47
C ASP A 296 10.35 -32.84 31.28
N VAL A 297 11.25 -32.56 30.34
CA VAL A 297 10.93 -31.76 29.14
C VAL A 297 9.89 -32.44 28.25
N ASP A 298 9.91 -33.78 28.17
CA ASP A 298 8.93 -34.54 27.40
C ASP A 298 7.52 -34.38 27.97
N ASP A 299 7.37 -34.41 29.30
CA ASP A 299 6.09 -34.13 29.97
C ASP A 299 5.65 -32.68 29.78
N GLN A 300 6.58 -31.72 29.80
CA GLN A 300 6.29 -30.32 29.47
C GLN A 300 5.79 -30.18 28.03
N ILE A 301 6.40 -30.91 27.08
CA ILE A 301 5.99 -30.93 25.67
C ILE A 301 4.55 -31.44 25.55
N GLN A 302 4.20 -32.55 26.19
CA GLN A 302 2.83 -33.09 26.11
C GLN A 302 1.81 -32.14 26.72
N GLU A 303 2.12 -31.52 27.87
CA GLU A 303 1.24 -30.54 28.50
C GLU A 303 1.08 -29.28 27.63
N MET A 304 2.16 -28.76 27.05
CA MET A 304 2.09 -27.60 26.14
C MET A 304 1.26 -27.92 24.88
N ARG A 305 1.40 -29.14 24.33
CA ARG A 305 0.57 -29.60 23.20
C ARG A 305 -0.92 -29.65 23.57
N ALA A 306 -1.27 -29.99 24.81
CA ALA A 306 -2.65 -29.95 25.28
C ALA A 306 -3.26 -28.54 25.26
N TYR A 307 -2.49 -27.50 25.61
CA TYR A 307 -2.94 -26.11 25.47
C TYR A 307 -3.13 -25.70 24.00
N PHE A 308 -2.23 -26.11 23.10
CA PHE A 308 -2.41 -25.87 21.66
C PHE A 308 -3.63 -26.62 21.10
N LYS A 309 -3.89 -27.84 21.57
CA LYS A 309 -5.09 -28.60 21.24
C LYS A 309 -6.36 -27.87 21.70
N ALA A 310 -6.36 -27.38 22.94
CA ALA A 310 -7.46 -26.61 23.51
C ALA A 310 -7.75 -25.35 22.69
N PHE A 311 -6.71 -24.58 22.34
CA PHE A 311 -6.84 -23.40 21.48
C PHE A 311 -7.35 -23.76 20.08
N ALA A 312 -6.73 -24.74 19.41
CA ALA A 312 -7.10 -25.14 18.05
C ALA A 312 -8.55 -25.64 17.94
N THR A 313 -9.04 -26.31 18.98
CA THR A 313 -10.42 -26.82 19.05
C THR A 313 -11.40 -25.87 19.74
N GLN A 314 -10.92 -24.72 20.24
CA GLN A 314 -11.69 -23.76 21.05
C GLN A 314 -12.39 -24.43 22.24
N ASN A 315 -11.73 -25.40 22.87
CA ASN A 315 -12.29 -26.21 23.95
C ASN A 315 -11.53 -26.01 25.26
N THR A 316 -12.10 -25.20 26.16
CA THR A 316 -11.53 -24.87 27.46
C THR A 316 -11.57 -26.01 28.48
N THR A 317 -12.31 -27.09 28.21
CA THR A 317 -12.34 -28.27 29.11
C THR A 317 -11.07 -29.11 29.01
N ILE A 318 -10.35 -29.03 27.88
CA ILE A 318 -9.04 -29.66 27.72
C ILE A 318 -8.03 -28.92 28.61
N ARG A 319 -7.90 -27.62 28.38
CA ARG A 319 -7.12 -26.65 29.17
C ARG A 319 -7.70 -25.25 28.94
N ASP A 320 -7.71 -24.42 29.98
CA ASP A 320 -8.07 -23.01 29.79
C ASP A 320 -6.89 -22.25 29.16
N TYR A 321 -6.95 -22.06 27.85
CA TYR A 321 -5.89 -21.41 27.07
C TYR A 321 -5.97 -19.88 27.08
N ARG A 322 -7.12 -19.29 27.46
CA ARG A 322 -7.40 -17.84 27.30
C ARG A 322 -6.43 -16.92 28.07
N PRO A 323 -5.92 -17.32 29.26
CA PRO A 323 -4.87 -16.54 29.94
C PRO A 323 -3.54 -16.49 29.18
N TYR A 324 -3.31 -17.46 28.29
CA TYR A 324 -1.98 -17.75 27.72
C TYR A 324 -1.90 -17.51 26.20
N PHE A 325 -3.04 -17.47 25.51
CA PHE A 325 -3.13 -17.17 24.08
C PHE A 325 -3.76 -15.80 23.92
N LYS A 326 -2.92 -14.77 23.76
CA LYS A 326 -3.36 -13.37 23.74
C LYS A 326 -3.51 -12.86 22.32
N ALA A 327 -4.72 -12.43 21.96
CA ALA A 327 -4.99 -11.77 20.69
C ALA A 327 -4.49 -10.32 20.71
N ASN A 328 -3.89 -9.88 19.62
CA ASN A 328 -3.40 -8.51 19.45
C ASN A 328 -3.84 -7.98 18.10
N MET A 329 -4.36 -6.76 18.07
CA MET A 329 -4.74 -6.06 16.85
C MET A 329 -3.53 -5.32 16.30
N CYS A 330 -3.00 -5.74 15.15
CA CYS A 330 -1.98 -5.00 14.42
C CYS A 330 -2.63 -4.12 13.36
N TYR A 331 -2.23 -2.86 13.29
CA TYR A 331 -2.84 -1.82 12.48
C TYR A 331 -1.77 -0.92 11.84
N MET A 332 -2.15 -0.32 10.71
CA MET A 332 -1.35 0.72 10.07
C MET A 332 -1.93 2.08 10.44
N GLU A 333 -1.09 2.95 10.98
CA GLU A 333 -1.43 4.34 11.28
C GLU A 333 -0.70 5.28 10.31
N GLY A 334 -1.40 6.26 9.75
CA GLY A 334 -0.85 7.30 8.89
C GLY A 334 -1.20 8.71 9.37
N ALA A 335 -0.31 9.67 9.12
CA ALA A 335 -0.52 11.08 9.43
C ALA A 335 0.34 11.98 8.51
N TRP A 336 -0.13 13.21 8.28
CA TRP A 336 0.67 14.26 7.66
C TRP A 336 1.64 14.85 8.70
N THR A 337 2.94 14.87 8.39
CA THR A 337 3.99 15.30 9.31
C THR A 337 4.79 16.48 8.76
N LEU A 338 5.20 17.38 9.65
CA LEU A 338 5.87 18.64 9.32
C LEU A 338 7.41 18.56 9.34
N ASP A 339 7.95 17.37 9.62
CA ASP A 339 9.39 17.14 9.72
C ASP A 339 10.06 17.36 8.35
N LYS A 340 11.26 17.95 8.32
CA LYS A 340 11.95 18.26 7.04
C LYS A 340 12.93 17.18 6.60
N SER A 341 13.32 16.30 7.52
CA SER A 341 14.15 15.11 7.26
C SER A 341 13.27 13.90 6.97
N ILE A 342 13.78 12.95 6.20
CA ILE A 342 13.16 11.61 6.13
C ILE A 342 13.31 10.96 7.49
N GLU A 343 12.19 10.50 8.04
CA GLU A 343 12.18 9.66 9.22
C GLU A 343 11.75 8.25 8.88
N GLU A 344 12.33 7.28 9.58
CA GLU A 344 11.86 5.91 9.51
C GLU A 344 10.42 5.79 10.01
N PRO A 345 9.50 5.25 9.19
CA PRO A 345 8.11 4.99 9.58
C PRO A 345 7.99 4.20 10.90
N PHE A 346 8.88 3.23 11.08
CA PHE A 346 9.01 2.40 12.28
C PHE A 346 10.33 1.63 12.23
N HIS A 347 10.79 1.13 13.38
CA HIS A 347 11.99 0.30 13.44
C HIS A 347 11.78 -1.06 12.77
N SER A 348 12.58 -1.37 11.74
CA SER A 348 12.73 -2.71 11.17
C SER A 348 14.18 -3.18 11.28
N GLU A 349 14.38 -4.46 11.62
CA GLU A 349 15.73 -5.04 11.76
C GLU A 349 16.39 -5.37 10.42
N ARG A 350 15.64 -5.25 9.31
CA ARG A 350 16.07 -5.69 7.98
C ARG A 350 15.95 -4.62 6.91
N HIS A 351 15.09 -3.63 7.11
CA HIS A 351 14.78 -2.61 6.10
C HIS A 351 14.80 -1.21 6.69
N GLN A 352 15.31 -0.27 5.91
CA GLN A 352 15.39 1.16 6.23
C GLN A 352 15.16 1.94 4.93
N LEU A 353 14.59 3.14 4.99
CA LEU A 353 14.46 4.07 3.90
C LEU A 353 15.84 4.45 3.34
N ASP A 354 16.09 4.03 2.11
CA ASP A 354 17.34 4.32 1.40
C ASP A 354 17.28 5.70 0.72
N ALA A 355 17.15 6.77 1.51
CA ALA A 355 17.18 8.14 1.02
C ALA A 355 17.58 9.15 2.12
N ALA A 356 18.45 10.09 1.79
CA ALA A 356 18.90 11.17 2.68
C ALA A 356 17.98 12.39 2.68
N SER A 357 17.11 12.54 1.67
CA SER A 357 16.17 13.66 1.55
C SER A 357 14.91 13.31 0.76
N TRP A 358 13.84 14.08 0.93
CA TRP A 358 12.58 13.91 0.18
C TRP A 358 12.78 13.89 -1.33
N LEU A 359 13.65 14.77 -1.85
CA LEU A 359 13.91 14.86 -3.28
C LEU A 359 14.65 13.63 -3.81
N GLN A 360 15.58 13.07 -3.03
CA GLN A 360 16.26 11.82 -3.38
C GLN A 360 15.26 10.66 -3.40
N LEU A 361 14.40 10.56 -2.37
CA LEU A 361 13.36 9.54 -2.32
C LEU A 361 12.43 9.63 -3.54
N GLN A 362 11.95 10.84 -3.87
CA GLN A 362 11.14 11.09 -5.06
C GLN A 362 11.85 10.68 -6.36
N SER A 363 13.15 10.96 -6.47
CA SER A 363 13.94 10.59 -7.65
C SER A 363 14.08 9.07 -7.79
N LEU A 364 14.32 8.37 -6.68
CA LEU A 364 14.38 6.90 -6.64
C LEU A 364 13.02 6.27 -7.00
N ILE A 365 11.93 6.80 -6.44
CA ILE A 365 10.58 6.31 -6.75
C ILE A 365 10.26 6.52 -8.23
N ARG A 366 10.52 7.72 -8.76
CA ARG A 366 10.31 8.02 -10.18
C ARG A 366 11.11 7.06 -11.04
N TYR A 367 12.41 6.93 -10.78
CA TYR A 367 13.27 6.00 -11.52
C TYR A 367 12.70 4.58 -11.50
N GLY A 368 12.40 4.02 -10.32
CA GLY A 368 11.85 2.67 -10.19
C GLY A 368 10.49 2.48 -10.87
N ALA A 369 9.63 3.51 -10.85
CA ALA A 369 8.35 3.48 -11.55
C ALA A 369 8.51 3.47 -13.08
N TYR A 370 9.45 4.24 -13.64
CA TYR A 370 9.68 4.32 -15.09
C TYR A 370 10.47 3.14 -15.64
N THR A 371 11.40 2.58 -14.87
CA THR A 371 12.24 1.44 -15.32
C THR A 371 11.64 0.08 -14.96
N GLY A 372 10.69 0.04 -14.02
CA GLY A 372 10.20 -1.20 -13.41
C GLY A 372 11.24 -1.90 -12.54
N THR A 373 12.40 -1.29 -12.28
CA THR A 373 13.47 -1.86 -11.45
C THR A 373 13.34 -1.43 -10.00
N LYS A 374 13.78 -2.27 -9.07
CA LYS A 374 13.82 -1.95 -7.63
C LYS A 374 15.22 -2.20 -7.07
N SER A 375 15.56 -1.51 -5.98
CA SER A 375 16.74 -1.85 -5.19
C SER A 375 16.59 -3.27 -4.63
N PRO A 376 17.63 -4.11 -4.70
CA PRO A 376 17.63 -5.46 -4.12
C PRO A 376 17.28 -5.50 -2.63
N GLU A 377 17.56 -4.41 -1.91
CA GLU A 377 17.33 -4.24 -0.48
C GLU A 377 15.87 -3.89 -0.14
N GLU A 378 15.05 -3.59 -1.15
CA GLU A 378 13.61 -3.29 -1.04
C GLU A 378 13.28 -2.11 -0.11
N ASN A 379 14.14 -1.10 -0.14
CA ASN A 379 14.25 -0.10 0.92
C ASN A 379 13.60 1.27 0.61
N PHE A 380 13.00 1.51 -0.55
CA PHE A 380 12.34 2.80 -0.81
C PHE A 380 10.81 2.70 -0.82
N ALA A 381 10.15 3.68 -0.19
CA ALA A 381 8.70 3.80 -0.07
C ALA A 381 8.19 5.02 -0.89
N HIS A 382 7.02 4.95 -1.52
CA HIS A 382 6.37 6.13 -2.11
C HIS A 382 5.53 6.84 -1.05
N LEU A 383 6.05 7.95 -0.53
CA LEU A 383 5.41 8.78 0.50
C LEU A 383 5.03 10.15 -0.08
N PRO A 384 3.73 10.42 -0.31
CA PRO A 384 3.25 11.68 -0.87
C PRO A 384 3.61 12.90 -0.01
N THR A 385 3.70 14.06 -0.65
CA THR A 385 3.83 15.37 0.01
C THR A 385 2.67 16.26 -0.39
N ALA A 386 2.11 17.00 0.56
CA ALA A 386 1.00 17.93 0.32
C ALA A 386 1.30 19.32 0.89
N ILE A 387 0.71 20.35 0.27
CA ILE A 387 0.63 21.69 0.88
C ILE A 387 -0.54 21.64 1.87
N MET A 388 -0.28 21.86 3.15
CA MET A 388 -1.31 21.78 4.19
C MET A 388 -2.00 23.13 4.42
N PHE A 389 -1.27 24.22 4.28
CA PHE A 389 -1.84 25.57 4.30
C PHE A 389 -0.92 26.56 3.57
N VAL A 390 -1.48 27.68 3.13
CA VAL A 390 -0.75 28.80 2.52
C VAL A 390 -0.96 30.02 3.40
N ASN A 391 0.14 30.59 3.91
CA ASN A 391 0.07 31.78 4.74
C ASN A 391 -0.56 32.94 3.96
N LYS A 392 -1.66 33.51 4.48
CA LYS A 392 -2.43 34.56 3.79
C LYS A 392 -1.63 35.85 3.60
N THR A 393 -0.70 36.16 4.49
CA THR A 393 0.07 37.41 4.51
C THR A 393 1.37 37.28 3.71
N THR A 394 2.07 36.15 3.81
CA THR A 394 3.37 35.96 3.14
C THR A 394 3.28 35.22 1.81
N GLY A 395 2.17 34.53 1.54
CA GLY A 395 2.02 33.65 0.37
C GLY A 395 2.83 32.35 0.46
N ALA A 396 3.55 32.12 1.57
CA ALA A 396 4.41 30.96 1.73
C ALA A 396 3.59 29.67 1.98
N PRO A 397 3.81 28.60 1.21
CA PRO A 397 3.19 27.29 1.46
C PRO A 397 3.89 26.56 2.62
N SER A 398 3.10 25.85 3.41
CA SER A 398 3.58 24.88 4.40
C SER A 398 3.38 23.47 3.86
N PHE A 399 4.47 22.71 3.77
CA PHE A 399 4.45 21.34 3.26
C PHE A 399 4.41 20.33 4.40
N ALA A 400 3.73 19.22 4.17
CA ALA A 400 3.81 18.03 5.01
C ALA A 400 4.07 16.79 4.15
N GLN A 401 4.76 15.81 4.72
CA GLN A 401 4.91 14.49 4.13
C GLN A 401 3.98 13.49 4.84
N TRP A 402 3.37 12.62 4.05
CA TRP A 402 2.63 11.49 4.57
C TRP A 402 3.61 10.48 5.17
N ASN A 403 3.45 10.20 6.47
CA ASN A 403 4.21 9.17 7.16
C ASN A 403 3.27 8.15 7.76
N TYR A 404 3.77 6.92 7.90
CA TYR A 404 3.01 5.79 8.44
C TYR A 404 3.79 5.08 9.54
N ARG A 405 3.13 4.27 10.36
CA ARG A 405 3.77 3.28 11.25
C ARG A 405 2.87 2.06 11.39
N ILE A 406 3.46 0.90 11.66
CA ILE A 406 2.71 -0.32 12.00
C ILE A 406 2.97 -0.63 13.46
N LEU A 407 1.88 -0.72 14.23
CA LEU A 407 1.89 -1.07 15.64
C LEU A 407 0.88 -2.16 15.90
N CYS A 408 0.93 -2.74 17.11
CA CYS A 408 -0.06 -3.66 17.59
C CYS A 408 -0.58 -3.21 18.96
N SER A 409 -1.79 -3.62 19.32
CA SER A 409 -2.37 -3.37 20.64
C SER A 409 -2.98 -4.67 21.20
N PRO A 410 -2.81 -4.97 22.50
CA PRO A 410 -3.50 -6.09 23.14
C PRO A 410 -5.02 -5.93 23.00
N ILE A 411 -5.70 -7.05 22.77
CA ILE A 411 -7.16 -7.11 22.82
C ILE A 411 -7.54 -7.65 24.19
N GLU A 412 -8.38 -6.90 24.91
CA GLU A 412 -8.78 -7.23 26.29
C GLU A 412 -9.74 -8.42 26.35
N GLU A 413 -10.66 -8.49 25.39
CA GLU A 413 -11.65 -9.57 25.28
C GLU A 413 -11.08 -10.79 24.53
N ASP A 414 -11.48 -11.99 24.93
CA ASP A 414 -11.17 -13.22 24.17
C ASP A 414 -11.95 -13.21 22.85
N ILE A 415 -11.28 -13.54 21.75
CA ILE A 415 -11.89 -13.59 20.42
C ILE A 415 -12.10 -15.05 20.02
N PRO A 416 -13.35 -15.54 20.00
CA PRO A 416 -13.67 -16.85 19.45
C PRO A 416 -13.21 -16.96 18.00
N LEU A 417 -12.56 -18.07 17.66
CA LEU A 417 -12.11 -18.33 16.28
C LEU A 417 -13.27 -18.44 15.27
N SER A 418 -14.51 -18.61 15.75
CA SER A 418 -15.75 -18.56 14.95
C SER A 418 -16.07 -17.15 14.45
N TYR A 419 -15.63 -16.11 15.15
CA TYR A 419 -15.83 -14.71 14.73
C TYR A 419 -14.88 -14.32 13.59
N ILE A 420 -13.82 -15.09 13.38
CA ILE A 420 -12.85 -14.87 12.31
C ILE A 420 -13.26 -15.69 11.09
N LYS A 421 -14.03 -15.07 10.20
CA LYS A 421 -14.63 -15.72 9.02
C LYS A 421 -13.70 -15.59 7.81
N GLN A 422 -13.43 -16.69 7.11
CA GLN A 422 -12.59 -16.69 5.92
C GLN A 422 -13.34 -16.08 4.73
N MET A 423 -12.68 -15.21 3.97
CA MET A 423 -13.22 -14.68 2.72
C MET A 423 -13.04 -15.66 1.56
N PRO A 424 -14.04 -15.76 0.66
CA PRO A 424 -13.92 -16.54 -0.57
C PRO A 424 -13.27 -15.71 -1.68
N ASP A 425 -11.94 -15.75 -1.79
CA ASP A 425 -11.23 -15.05 -2.86
C ASP A 425 -11.15 -15.91 -4.14
N LEU A 426 -11.93 -15.55 -5.17
CA LEU A 426 -12.04 -16.23 -6.46
C LEU A 426 -10.81 -16.03 -7.33
N GLN A 427 -10.16 -14.86 -7.23
CA GLN A 427 -8.90 -14.61 -7.94
C GLN A 427 -7.87 -15.71 -7.64
N TYR A 428 -7.86 -16.23 -6.42
CA TYR A 428 -7.00 -17.35 -6.04
C TYR A 428 -7.65 -18.71 -6.34
N THR A 429 -8.92 -18.92 -5.97
CA THR A 429 -9.51 -20.26 -6.00
C THR A 429 -9.82 -20.79 -7.39
N VAL A 430 -10.23 -19.93 -8.33
CA VAL A 430 -10.56 -20.32 -9.72
C VAL A 430 -9.34 -20.90 -10.46
N PRO A 431 -8.20 -20.19 -10.57
CA PRO A 431 -7.04 -20.73 -11.29
C PRO A 431 -6.43 -21.99 -10.65
N HIS A 432 -6.73 -22.27 -9.38
CA HIS A 432 -6.24 -23.46 -8.67
C HIS A 432 -7.28 -24.58 -8.58
N GLY A 433 -8.49 -24.42 -9.15
CA GLY A 433 -9.56 -25.42 -9.05
C GLY A 433 -10.06 -25.66 -7.62
N ARG A 434 -10.00 -24.63 -6.76
CA ARG A 434 -10.31 -24.70 -5.32
C ARG A 434 -11.60 -23.95 -4.95
N VAL A 435 -12.48 -23.65 -5.89
CA VAL A 435 -13.72 -22.92 -5.61
C VAL A 435 -14.60 -23.75 -4.66
N GLY A 436 -15.02 -23.14 -3.55
CA GLY A 436 -15.76 -23.81 -2.47
C GLY A 436 -14.89 -24.56 -1.45
N ALA A 437 -13.57 -24.71 -1.69
CA ALA A 437 -12.67 -25.30 -0.71
C ALA A 437 -12.28 -24.28 0.38
N SER A 438 -12.12 -24.76 1.61
CA SER A 438 -11.55 -23.95 2.68
C SER A 438 -10.07 -23.69 2.41
N ASN A 439 -9.67 -22.43 2.50
CA ASN A 439 -8.27 -22.00 2.44
C ASN A 439 -7.77 -21.58 3.82
N ARG A 440 -8.56 -21.75 4.90
CA ARG A 440 -8.26 -21.30 6.27
C ARG A 440 -6.87 -21.71 6.74
N ASN A 441 -6.37 -22.87 6.30
CA ASN A 441 -5.05 -23.41 6.67
C ASN A 441 -3.95 -23.13 5.61
N LEU A 442 -4.15 -22.15 4.73
CA LEU A 442 -3.18 -21.70 3.72
C LEU A 442 -2.76 -20.24 3.96
N ARG A 443 -1.52 -19.89 3.65
CA ARG A 443 -0.99 -18.52 3.83
C ARG A 443 -1.72 -17.44 3.00
N VAL A 444 -2.50 -17.84 2.01
CA VAL A 444 -3.33 -16.96 1.17
C VAL A 444 -4.65 -16.55 1.82
N ALA A 445 -5.05 -17.20 2.93
CA ALA A 445 -6.33 -16.92 3.56
C ALA A 445 -6.43 -15.48 4.06
N ARG A 446 -7.50 -14.80 3.65
CA ARG A 446 -7.97 -13.52 4.19
C ARG A 446 -9.19 -13.74 5.07
N PHE A 447 -9.33 -12.91 6.09
CA PHE A 447 -10.41 -13.02 7.06
C PHE A 447 -11.17 -11.71 7.23
N VAL A 448 -12.37 -11.79 7.78
CA VAL A 448 -13.10 -10.66 8.35
C VAL A 448 -13.45 -10.99 9.79
N LEU A 449 -13.54 -9.95 10.61
CA LEU A 449 -14.00 -10.08 11.98
C LEU A 449 -15.50 -9.79 12.04
N TYR A 450 -16.27 -10.77 12.52
CA TYR A 450 -17.73 -10.67 12.54
C TYR A 450 -18.33 -11.50 13.67
N GLU A 451 -18.89 -10.83 14.67
CA GLU A 451 -19.36 -11.45 15.93
C GLU A 451 -20.73 -12.14 15.82
N HIS A 452 -21.50 -11.86 14.76
CA HIS A 452 -22.84 -12.41 14.58
C HIS A 452 -22.86 -13.60 13.62
N GLU A 453 -23.86 -14.47 13.74
CA GLU A 453 -24.00 -15.60 12.81
C GLU A 453 -24.39 -15.12 11.40
N GLN A 454 -25.34 -14.19 11.31
CA GLN A 454 -25.90 -13.66 10.08
C GLN A 454 -25.34 -12.27 9.76
N ASN A 455 -25.14 -11.97 8.47
CA ASN A 455 -24.72 -10.64 8.00
C ASN A 455 -25.86 -9.63 8.17
N SER A 456 -25.63 -8.56 8.93
CA SER A 456 -26.59 -7.46 9.11
C SER A 456 -25.86 -6.13 9.28
N TYR A 457 -26.61 -5.03 9.13
CA TYR A 457 -26.10 -3.68 9.35
C TYR A 457 -25.94 -3.42 10.84
N HIS A 458 -24.73 -2.99 11.25
CA HIS A 458 -24.42 -2.64 12.63
C HIS A 458 -23.83 -1.24 12.68
N LYS A 459 -24.26 -0.43 13.65
CA LYS A 459 -23.72 0.92 13.87
C LYS A 459 -22.37 0.89 14.60
N TYR A 460 -22.14 -0.15 15.41
CA TYR A 460 -21.00 -0.32 16.28
C TYR A 460 -20.85 -1.82 16.59
N GLY A 461 -19.69 -2.41 16.32
CA GLY A 461 -19.44 -3.83 16.52
C GLY A 461 -18.08 -4.13 17.12
N LEU A 462 -17.71 -5.41 17.14
CA LEU A 462 -16.46 -5.91 17.72
C LEU A 462 -15.20 -5.13 17.26
N LEU A 463 -15.05 -4.86 15.96
CA LEU A 463 -13.90 -4.11 15.46
C LEU A 463 -13.86 -2.67 15.97
N ASP A 464 -15.02 -2.03 16.17
CA ASP A 464 -15.11 -0.69 16.73
C ASP A 464 -14.66 -0.66 18.19
N ARG A 465 -15.08 -1.64 18.98
CA ARG A 465 -14.65 -1.79 20.38
C ARG A 465 -13.14 -1.97 20.50
N ILE A 466 -12.57 -2.84 19.66
CA ILE A 466 -11.14 -3.09 19.62
C ILE A 466 -10.37 -1.80 19.30
N PHE A 467 -10.77 -1.07 18.25
CA PHE A 467 -10.09 0.16 17.86
C PHE A 467 -10.29 1.30 18.86
N TYR A 468 -11.45 1.37 19.51
CA TYR A 468 -11.69 2.39 20.54
C TYR A 468 -10.78 2.20 21.77
N ASN A 469 -10.23 1.02 21.98
CA ASN A 469 -9.19 0.80 23.00
C ASN A 469 -7.78 1.26 22.57
N ILE A 470 -7.59 1.63 21.30
CA ILE A 470 -6.30 2.05 20.74
C ILE A 470 -6.25 3.58 20.64
N THR A 471 -5.18 4.18 21.16
CA THR A 471 -4.91 5.62 21.05
C THR A 471 -4.07 5.97 19.82
N GLY A 472 -4.22 7.21 19.35
CA GLY A 472 -3.47 7.75 18.22
C GLY A 472 -2.03 8.13 18.56
N LYS A 473 -1.56 9.23 17.94
CA LYS A 473 -0.17 9.71 18.05
C LYS A 473 0.22 10.24 19.44
N ASP A 474 -0.73 10.43 20.36
CA ASP A 474 -0.46 10.85 21.75
C ASP A 474 -0.21 9.67 22.72
N ASN A 475 -0.27 8.43 22.23
CA ASN A 475 -0.15 7.20 23.01
C ASN A 475 -1.20 7.10 24.14
N MET A 476 -1.07 6.10 25.04
CA MET A 476 -2.13 5.71 25.98
C MET A 476 -2.53 6.75 27.05
N PRO A 477 -1.64 7.60 27.59
CA PRO A 477 -2.03 8.56 28.63
C PRO A 477 -3.00 9.66 28.18
N SER A 478 -3.21 9.82 26.88
CA SER A 478 -4.03 10.91 26.33
C SER A 478 -5.52 10.70 26.56
N SER A 479 -6.22 11.81 26.79
CA SER A 479 -7.68 11.86 26.73
C SER A 479 -8.09 13.20 26.16
N LEU A 480 -8.66 13.18 24.96
CA LEU A 480 -9.04 14.38 24.22
C LEU A 480 -10.54 14.37 23.97
N ARG A 481 -11.15 15.55 23.96
CA ARG A 481 -12.56 15.71 23.64
C ARG A 481 -12.74 16.81 22.62
N GLN A 482 -13.62 16.55 21.66
CA GLN A 482 -13.97 17.50 20.61
C GLN A 482 -15.48 17.73 20.60
N GLU A 483 -15.86 18.94 20.19
CA GLU A 483 -17.21 19.23 19.69
C GLU A 483 -17.17 19.38 18.18
N SER A 484 -18.18 18.83 17.49
CA SER A 484 -18.35 19.03 16.05
C SER A 484 -19.46 20.06 15.82
N TYR A 485 -19.10 21.21 15.26
CA TYR A 485 -20.04 22.32 14.97
C TYR A 485 -20.91 22.74 16.18
N GLY A 486 -20.36 22.67 17.40
CA GLY A 486 -21.08 22.99 18.65
C GLY A 486 -21.96 21.87 19.18
N LYS A 487 -21.77 20.64 18.70
CA LYS A 487 -22.43 19.43 19.21
C LYS A 487 -21.40 18.54 19.89
N THR A 488 -21.78 18.04 21.06
CA THR A 488 -21.03 17.04 21.81
C THR A 488 -21.02 15.70 21.06
N LEU A 489 -19.91 14.97 21.18
CA LEU A 489 -19.70 13.66 20.56
C LEU A 489 -19.83 12.55 21.61
N TYR A 490 -20.61 11.53 21.30
CA TYR A 490 -20.85 10.35 22.13
C TYR A 490 -20.37 9.09 21.43
N VAL A 491 -19.98 8.09 22.22
CA VAL A 491 -19.71 6.75 21.70
C VAL A 491 -21.01 6.17 21.15
N PRO A 492 -21.04 5.67 19.89
CA PRO A 492 -22.27 5.16 19.28
C PRO A 492 -22.99 4.12 20.15
N GLY A 493 -24.27 4.37 20.46
CA GLY A 493 -25.06 3.46 21.31
C GLY A 493 -24.76 3.54 22.81
N SER A 494 -23.88 4.44 23.25
CA SER A 494 -23.65 4.78 24.66
C SER A 494 -24.03 6.24 24.95
N ARG A 495 -24.18 6.56 26.24
CA ARG A 495 -24.29 7.95 26.73
C ARG A 495 -22.94 8.55 27.12
N ASP A 496 -21.87 7.77 27.00
CA ASP A 496 -20.53 8.21 27.33
C ASP A 496 -19.99 9.18 26.29
N LEU A 497 -19.33 10.22 26.77
CA LEU A 497 -18.61 11.16 25.91
C LEU A 497 -17.49 10.42 25.18
N GLN A 498 -17.36 10.69 23.89
CA GLN A 498 -16.33 10.07 23.07
C GLN A 498 -14.98 10.72 23.36
N ASP A 499 -14.00 9.89 23.72
CA ASP A 499 -12.59 10.28 23.78
C ASP A 499 -12.03 10.23 22.35
N THR A 500 -11.74 11.41 21.83
CA THR A 500 -11.26 11.61 20.46
C THR A 500 -9.78 11.28 20.28
N SER A 501 -9.01 11.08 21.36
CA SER A 501 -7.63 10.57 21.26
C SER A 501 -7.59 9.08 20.85
N ARG A 502 -8.73 8.39 20.95
CA ARG A 502 -8.92 6.99 20.62
C ARG A 502 -9.46 6.83 19.22
N TYR A 503 -9.06 5.74 18.57
CA TYR A 503 -9.46 5.45 17.21
C TYR A 503 -10.93 5.10 17.12
N ALA A 504 -11.67 5.90 16.34
CA ALA A 504 -13.07 5.61 16.03
C ALA A 504 -13.38 5.95 14.58
N ARG A 505 -14.23 5.15 13.95
CA ARG A 505 -14.74 5.42 12.59
C ARG A 505 -16.11 6.09 12.58
N SER A 506 -16.78 6.17 13.73
CA SER A 506 -18.10 6.79 13.87
C SER A 506 -18.30 7.45 15.23
N THR A 507 -19.27 8.36 15.29
CA THR A 507 -19.70 9.10 16.48
C THR A 507 -21.21 9.30 16.49
N GLU A 508 -21.79 9.50 17.67
CA GLU A 508 -23.17 9.92 17.84
C GLU A 508 -23.21 11.38 18.34
N LEU A 509 -23.98 12.23 17.66
CA LEU A 509 -24.08 13.66 17.97
C LEU A 509 -25.09 13.93 19.10
N GLY A 510 -24.77 14.91 19.95
CA GLY A 510 -25.68 15.53 20.92
C GLY A 510 -26.77 16.39 20.26
N GLY A 511 -27.62 15.76 19.45
CA GLY A 511 -28.67 16.39 18.63
C GLY A 511 -28.69 15.82 17.21
N THR A 512 -29.68 16.20 16.40
CA THR A 512 -29.76 15.77 14.99
C THR A 512 -29.03 16.75 14.09
N ASP A 513 -28.35 16.27 13.05
CA ASP A 513 -27.86 17.09 11.94
C ASP A 513 -29.02 17.66 11.10
N ALA A 514 -28.68 18.38 10.03
CA ALA A 514 -29.66 18.98 9.13
C ALA A 514 -30.52 17.95 8.38
N MET A 515 -30.06 16.70 8.30
CA MET A 515 -30.76 15.57 7.67
C MET A 515 -31.53 14.71 8.68
N GLY A 516 -31.55 15.09 9.97
CA GLY A 516 -32.20 14.32 11.02
C GLY A 516 -31.34 13.18 11.59
N ASN A 517 -30.10 13.01 11.14
CA ASN A 517 -29.20 11.96 11.59
C ASN A 517 -28.48 12.35 12.89
N ARG A 518 -28.34 11.38 13.79
CA ARG A 518 -27.46 11.51 14.96
C ARG A 518 -26.14 10.77 14.79
N PHE A 519 -26.14 9.74 13.96
CA PHE A 519 -24.95 8.94 13.69
C PHE A 519 -24.16 9.56 12.55
N VAL A 520 -22.85 9.76 12.77
CA VAL A 520 -21.94 10.31 11.78
C VAL A 520 -20.74 9.38 11.65
N ALA A 521 -20.49 8.90 10.43
CA ALA A 521 -19.25 8.21 10.10
C ALA A 521 -18.17 9.21 9.68
N ARG A 522 -16.93 8.94 10.08
CA ARG A 522 -15.75 9.73 9.70
C ARG A 522 -15.31 9.36 8.27
N GLY A 523 -14.55 10.24 7.63
CA GLY A 523 -14.03 9.98 6.27
C GLY A 523 -15.09 9.91 5.17
N PHE A 524 -16.22 10.61 5.33
CA PHE A 524 -17.35 10.58 4.38
C PHE A 524 -17.94 9.16 4.20
N ASN A 525 -18.28 8.52 5.32
CA ASN A 525 -18.81 7.14 5.37
C ASN A 525 -17.83 6.06 4.94
N ASP A 526 -16.52 6.26 5.14
CA ASP A 526 -15.53 5.21 4.97
C ASP A 526 -15.64 4.18 6.13
N PRO A 527 -16.09 2.94 5.87
CA PRO A 527 -16.28 1.94 6.92
C PRO A 527 -14.96 1.39 7.45
N ASN A 528 -13.83 1.63 6.78
CA ASN A 528 -12.53 1.05 7.12
C ASN A 528 -11.62 2.06 7.83
N LEU A 529 -11.99 3.35 7.83
CA LEU A 529 -11.16 4.43 8.34
C LEU A 529 -11.42 4.73 9.82
N PHE A 530 -10.43 4.46 10.66
CA PHE A 530 -10.43 4.91 12.04
C PHE A 530 -9.65 6.21 12.17
N CYS A 531 -10.15 7.14 12.97
CA CYS A 531 -9.54 8.46 13.16
C CYS A 531 -9.36 8.75 14.65
N ALA A 532 -8.23 9.35 15.00
CA ALA A 532 -7.89 9.82 16.34
C ALA A 532 -7.28 11.22 16.26
N GLU A 533 -7.62 12.07 17.22
CA GLU A 533 -7.00 13.36 17.45
C GLU A 533 -5.66 13.23 18.16
N THR A 534 -4.83 14.24 17.98
CA THR A 534 -3.49 14.28 18.59
C THR A 534 -3.10 15.72 18.91
N THR A 535 -2.32 15.88 19.97
CA THR A 535 -1.68 17.14 20.36
C THR A 535 -0.26 17.27 19.83
N GLN A 536 0.27 16.24 19.15
CA GLN A 536 1.64 16.23 18.64
C GLN A 536 1.90 17.39 17.67
N PRO A 537 2.82 18.32 18.00
CA PRO A 537 3.09 19.48 17.15
C PRO A 537 3.72 19.10 15.79
N ARG A 538 4.27 17.89 15.70
CA ARG A 538 4.88 17.31 14.50
C ARG A 538 3.84 16.88 13.46
N VAL A 539 2.60 16.62 13.88
CA VAL A 539 1.49 16.29 12.97
C VAL A 539 0.91 17.58 12.41
N ALA A 540 0.70 17.68 11.11
CA ALA A 540 0.19 18.89 10.46
C ALA A 540 -1.24 19.23 10.93
N PRO A 541 -1.56 20.51 11.19
CA PRO A 541 -2.89 20.91 11.60
C PRO A 541 -3.81 21.06 10.39
N ILE A 542 -5.08 20.76 10.61
CA ILE A 542 -6.19 21.24 9.79
C ILE A 542 -6.76 22.47 10.51
N THR A 543 -6.84 23.58 9.78
CA THR A 543 -7.29 24.86 10.33
C THR A 543 -8.68 25.21 9.79
N LEU A 544 -9.56 25.67 10.68
CA LEU A 544 -10.89 26.16 10.35
C LEU A 544 -11.05 27.57 10.93
N GLU A 545 -11.26 28.56 10.06
CA GLU A 545 -11.63 29.91 10.48
C GLU A 545 -13.15 29.99 10.65
N ARG A 546 -13.61 30.26 11.87
CA ARG A 546 -15.02 30.38 12.21
C ARG A 546 -15.32 31.79 12.67
N CYS A 547 -16.11 32.51 11.89
CA CYS A 547 -16.59 33.83 12.23
C CYS A 547 -18.00 33.77 12.83
N LYS A 548 -18.20 34.45 13.96
CA LYS A 548 -19.50 34.62 14.60
C LYS A 548 -19.80 36.11 14.72
N THR A 549 -20.97 36.51 14.28
CA THR A 549 -21.47 37.86 14.54
C THR A 549 -21.87 37.99 16.01
N GLN A 550 -21.22 38.89 16.74
CA GLN A 550 -21.55 39.24 18.12
C GLN A 550 -22.15 40.65 18.18
N GLY A 551 -23.03 40.90 19.16
CA GLY A 551 -23.69 42.19 19.36
C GLY A 551 -25.19 42.21 18.99
N ARG A 552 -25.89 43.29 19.36
CA ARG A 552 -27.32 43.52 19.07
C ARG A 552 -27.50 44.79 18.22
N GLY A 553 -28.49 44.77 17.32
CA GLY A 553 -28.83 45.93 16.48
C GLY A 553 -27.72 46.31 15.50
N TRP A 554 -27.38 47.60 15.45
CA TRP A 554 -26.37 48.18 14.54
C TRP A 554 -24.91 47.96 14.99
N ARG A 555 -24.68 47.42 16.19
CA ARG A 555 -23.34 47.14 16.74
C ARG A 555 -22.92 45.67 16.53
N LYS A 556 -23.25 45.09 15.38
CA LYS A 556 -22.83 43.74 15.02
C LYS A 556 -21.36 43.77 14.62
N THR A 557 -20.51 43.11 15.40
CA THR A 557 -19.11 42.89 15.06
C THR A 557 -18.90 41.42 14.70
N GLU A 558 -18.12 41.17 13.65
CA GLU A 558 -17.73 39.81 13.30
C GLU A 558 -16.47 39.44 14.09
N VAL A 559 -16.57 38.40 14.91
CA VAL A 559 -15.44 37.85 15.67
C VAL A 559 -15.07 36.52 15.04
N CYS A 560 -13.90 36.46 14.42
CA CYS A 560 -13.34 35.27 13.81
C CYS A 560 -12.36 34.57 14.75
N GLN A 561 -12.51 33.25 14.88
CA GLN A 561 -11.60 32.38 15.64
C GLN A 561 -11.06 31.30 14.70
N THR A 562 -9.74 31.13 14.70
CA THR A 562 -9.09 29.97 14.05
C THR A 562 -9.06 28.80 15.00
N ILE A 563 -9.60 27.67 14.56
CA ILE A 563 -9.57 26.39 15.25
C ILE A 563 -8.51 25.54 14.55
N GLU A 564 -7.54 25.01 15.29
CA GLU A 564 -6.53 24.07 14.78
C GLU A 564 -6.77 22.69 15.39
N THR A 565 -6.79 21.66 14.54
CA THR A 565 -6.97 20.26 14.96
C THR A 565 -5.99 19.38 14.22
N ARG A 566 -5.50 18.31 14.85
CA ARG A 566 -4.53 17.39 14.24
C ARG A 566 -5.08 15.99 14.33
N PHE A 567 -4.85 15.20 13.30
CA PHE A 567 -5.42 13.86 13.18
C PHE A 567 -4.37 12.85 12.74
N SER A 568 -4.52 11.64 13.26
CA SER A 568 -3.95 10.42 12.72
C SER A 568 -5.07 9.47 12.32
N TRP A 569 -4.81 8.65 11.31
CA TRP A 569 -5.77 7.71 10.75
C TRP A 569 -5.22 6.30 10.78
N ALA A 570 -6.09 5.31 10.95
CA ALA A 570 -5.68 3.92 10.99
C ALA A 570 -6.61 2.98 10.22
N ILE A 571 -6.02 1.88 9.73
CA ILE A 571 -6.72 0.72 9.19
C ILE A 571 -6.21 -0.57 9.86
N PRO A 572 -7.07 -1.59 10.08
CA PRO A 572 -6.60 -2.88 10.58
C PRO A 572 -5.75 -3.61 9.55
N LEU A 573 -4.79 -4.40 10.02
CA LEU A 573 -3.98 -5.28 9.16
C LEU A 573 -4.22 -6.76 9.49
N GLU A 574 -3.98 -7.16 10.73
CA GLU A 574 -4.08 -8.55 11.16
C GLU A 574 -4.29 -8.70 12.67
N ILE A 575 -4.95 -9.79 13.07
CA ILE A 575 -4.97 -10.27 14.46
C ILE A 575 -3.84 -11.28 14.64
N VAL A 576 -2.96 -11.04 15.60
CA VAL A 576 -1.83 -11.92 15.95
C VAL A 576 -2.03 -12.49 17.34
N TYR A 577 -2.10 -13.82 17.42
CA TYR A 577 -2.10 -14.53 18.70
C TYR A 577 -0.67 -14.76 19.16
N LEU A 578 -0.29 -14.11 20.27
CA LEU A 578 0.90 -14.48 21.02
C LEU A 578 0.59 -15.75 21.83
N THR A 579 1.56 -16.65 21.91
CA THR A 579 1.42 -17.94 22.61
C THR A 579 2.54 -18.12 23.62
N PRO A 580 2.42 -19.08 24.56
CA PRO A 580 3.46 -19.40 25.53
C PRO A 580 4.78 -19.85 24.91
N LEU A 581 4.81 -20.26 23.64
CA LEU A 581 6.07 -20.60 22.95
C LEU A 581 7.04 -19.43 22.89
N SER A 582 6.53 -18.19 22.95
CA SER A 582 7.35 -16.97 22.92
C SER A 582 8.21 -16.80 24.18
N SER A 583 7.91 -17.52 25.27
CA SER A 583 8.58 -17.41 26.57
C SER A 583 9.00 -18.77 27.15
N TRP A 584 8.48 -19.89 26.62
CA TRP A 584 8.78 -21.24 27.09
C TRP A 584 10.18 -21.71 26.71
N ASN A 585 11.07 -21.77 27.70
CA ASN A 585 12.48 -22.15 27.57
C ASN A 585 12.82 -23.37 28.45
N PRO A 586 12.33 -24.57 28.11
CA PRO A 586 12.44 -25.76 28.96
C PRO A 586 13.89 -26.24 29.15
N TYR A 587 14.75 -26.04 28.14
CA TYR A 587 16.17 -26.39 28.22
C TYR A 587 17.02 -25.34 28.94
N LYS A 588 16.44 -24.21 29.38
CA LYS A 588 17.20 -23.10 29.97
C LYS A 588 18.33 -22.68 29.02
N ILE A 589 17.98 -22.36 27.79
CA ILE A 589 18.90 -21.77 26.81
C ILE A 589 19.26 -20.35 27.27
N HIS A 590 20.54 -19.99 27.23
CA HIS A 590 20.96 -18.65 27.60
C HIS A 590 20.49 -17.62 26.56
N LEU A 591 19.82 -16.55 27.02
CA LEU A 591 19.36 -15.44 26.19
C LEU A 591 20.35 -14.27 26.26
N PHE A 592 21.02 -14.00 25.14
CA PHE A 592 21.96 -12.91 25.00
C PHE A 592 21.28 -11.66 24.44
N GLN A 593 21.71 -10.49 24.93
CA GLN A 593 21.26 -9.21 24.38
C GLN A 593 21.95 -8.89 23.04
N ASN A 594 23.20 -9.31 22.87
CA ASN A 594 24.00 -9.02 21.69
C ASN A 594 24.12 -10.24 20.76
N ARG A 595 23.81 -10.02 19.48
CA ARG A 595 23.94 -11.01 18.40
C ARG A 595 25.35 -11.58 18.24
N ARG A 596 26.39 -10.83 18.62
CA ARG A 596 27.78 -11.29 18.52
C ARG A 596 28.12 -12.35 19.56
N GLU A 597 27.39 -12.37 20.68
CA GLU A 597 27.63 -13.27 21.80
C GLU A 597 27.00 -14.66 21.59
N THR A 598 26.05 -14.80 20.67
CA THR A 598 25.37 -16.09 20.41
C THR A 598 26.17 -17.06 19.52
N THR A 599 27.23 -16.58 18.88
CA THR A 599 28.06 -17.38 17.97
C THR A 599 29.52 -17.38 18.42
N ASP A 600 30.12 -18.55 18.60
CA ASP A 600 31.59 -18.65 18.59
C ASP A 600 32.06 -18.46 17.14
N ASN A 601 32.73 -17.36 16.81
CA ASN A 601 33.40 -17.17 15.51
C ASN A 601 32.52 -17.43 14.26
N GLY A 602 31.26 -16.98 14.25
CA GLY A 602 30.39 -17.01 13.07
C GLY A 602 29.70 -18.35 12.76
N LYS A 603 29.69 -19.31 13.70
CA LYS A 603 29.03 -20.62 13.54
C LYS A 603 27.53 -20.53 13.25
N LEU A 604 27.04 -21.48 12.46
CA LEU A 604 25.66 -21.53 11.92
C LEU A 604 24.73 -22.55 12.62
N GLY A 605 25.15 -23.13 13.75
CA GLY A 605 24.35 -24.04 14.59
C GLY A 605 24.28 -25.49 14.09
N GLY A 606 25.46 -26.12 13.91
CA GLY A 606 25.60 -27.52 13.54
C GLY A 606 25.55 -28.48 14.74
N GLY A 607 25.37 -29.79 14.48
CA GLY A 607 25.00 -30.79 15.50
C GLY A 607 26.05 -31.28 16.48
N SER A 608 27.28 -30.79 16.40
CA SER A 608 28.29 -31.05 17.45
C SER A 608 28.34 -29.87 18.42
N VAL A 609 28.81 -30.10 19.65
CA VAL A 609 28.91 -29.04 20.67
C VAL A 609 29.72 -27.87 20.14
N GLU A 610 30.81 -28.15 19.46
CA GLU A 610 31.71 -27.16 18.87
C GLU A 610 31.06 -26.39 17.73
N LYS A 611 29.96 -26.86 17.13
CA LYS A 611 29.25 -26.22 16.01
C LYS A 611 27.91 -25.59 16.42
N ALA A 612 27.39 -25.91 17.60
CA ALA A 612 26.15 -25.37 18.15
C ALA A 612 26.27 -23.87 18.48
N LEU A 613 25.14 -23.16 18.46
CA LEU A 613 25.05 -21.78 18.96
C LEU A 613 25.24 -21.77 20.47
N ARG A 614 25.83 -20.71 21.04
CA ARG A 614 26.03 -20.59 22.49
C ARG A 614 24.75 -20.32 23.28
N GLY A 615 23.71 -19.89 22.59
CA GLY A 615 22.43 -19.48 23.16
C GLY A 615 21.55 -18.86 22.08
N ALA A 616 20.55 -18.10 22.50
CA ALA A 616 19.61 -17.39 21.63
C ALA A 616 19.69 -15.87 21.81
N ASP A 617 19.32 -15.12 20.77
CA ASP A 617 19.21 -13.66 20.78
C ASP A 617 17.97 -13.20 19.99
N ASN A 618 17.73 -11.89 19.92
CA ASN A 618 16.59 -11.30 19.23
C ASN A 618 16.47 -11.67 17.74
N SER A 619 17.57 -12.04 17.08
CA SER A 619 17.66 -12.44 15.67
C SER A 619 17.93 -13.93 15.44
N ARG A 620 18.24 -14.67 16.52
CA ARG A 620 18.46 -16.12 16.55
C ARG A 620 17.69 -16.74 17.72
N TYR A 621 16.38 -16.59 17.67
CA TYR A 621 15.45 -16.97 18.73
C TYR A 621 15.01 -18.44 18.61
N TYR A 622 15.93 -19.34 18.95
CA TYR A 622 15.75 -20.79 18.90
C TYR A 622 15.71 -21.39 20.31
N ILE A 623 14.51 -21.44 20.92
CA ILE A 623 14.33 -21.91 22.30
C ILE A 623 13.27 -23.01 22.46
N THR A 624 12.45 -23.26 21.44
CA THR A 624 11.42 -24.31 21.49
C THR A 624 12.05 -25.67 21.18
N PRO A 625 11.81 -26.74 21.94
CA PRO A 625 12.26 -28.08 21.57
C PRO A 625 11.79 -28.49 20.17
N THR A 626 12.66 -29.13 19.37
CA THR A 626 12.23 -29.63 18.05
C THR A 626 11.15 -30.70 18.15
N GLU A 627 11.19 -31.47 19.23
CA GLU A 627 10.30 -32.56 19.60
C GLU A 627 8.87 -32.07 19.85
N PHE A 628 8.67 -30.77 20.11
CA PHE A 628 7.33 -30.19 20.18
C PHE A 628 6.56 -30.37 18.86
N TYR A 629 7.27 -30.33 17.72
CA TYR A 629 6.70 -30.46 16.38
C TYR A 629 6.94 -31.86 15.78
N ARG A 630 6.10 -32.22 14.80
CA ARG A 630 6.20 -33.45 14.01
C ARG A 630 6.97 -33.21 12.71
N GLY A 631 8.02 -34.01 12.47
CA GLY A 631 8.72 -34.09 11.18
C GLY A 631 9.71 -32.94 10.88
N ARG A 632 10.29 -32.95 9.66
CA ARG A 632 11.13 -31.84 9.18
C ARG A 632 10.24 -30.64 8.84
N LEU A 633 10.61 -29.45 9.34
CA LEU A 633 9.98 -28.18 9.00
C LEU A 633 9.93 -28.01 7.47
N GLY A 634 8.75 -27.68 6.94
CA GLY A 634 8.47 -27.59 5.50
C GLY A 634 9.28 -26.54 4.75
N SER A 635 9.12 -26.53 3.41
CA SER A 635 9.91 -25.75 2.46
C SER A 635 10.14 -24.29 2.86
N VAL A 636 11.41 -23.88 2.86
CA VAL A 636 11.88 -22.53 3.17
C VAL A 636 11.62 -21.62 1.96
N ASP A 637 10.69 -20.68 2.08
CA ASP A 637 10.61 -19.54 1.14
C ASP A 637 11.86 -18.68 1.32
N LYS A 638 12.37 -18.04 0.25
CA LYS A 638 13.56 -17.17 0.34
C LYS A 638 13.38 -16.02 1.34
N ALA A 639 12.14 -15.60 1.60
CA ALA A 639 11.83 -14.57 2.59
C ALA A 639 11.67 -15.13 4.02
N ASP A 640 11.41 -16.43 4.17
CA ASP A 640 11.27 -17.05 5.50
C ASP A 640 12.66 -17.31 6.09
N THR A 641 12.89 -16.84 7.31
CA THR A 641 14.22 -16.86 7.93
C THR A 641 14.43 -18.03 8.90
N ALA A 642 13.41 -18.87 9.12
CA ALA A 642 13.45 -20.00 10.05
C ALA A 642 14.02 -21.29 9.41
N ARG A 643 15.04 -21.89 10.04
CA ARG A 643 15.64 -23.17 9.63
C ARG A 643 14.95 -24.38 10.28
N GLY A 644 15.17 -25.56 9.70
CA GLY A 644 14.62 -26.87 10.09
C GLY A 644 15.04 -27.47 11.44
N GLY A 645 15.30 -26.62 12.43
CA GLY A 645 15.91 -26.96 13.72
C GLY A 645 17.41 -26.64 13.73
N VAL A 646 17.86 -25.98 14.78
CA VAL A 646 19.23 -25.51 14.98
C VAL A 646 19.74 -26.04 16.33
N TRP A 647 21.01 -26.43 16.39
CA TRP A 647 21.61 -26.87 17.65
C TRP A 647 22.08 -25.66 18.47
N VAL A 648 21.67 -25.61 19.73
CA VAL A 648 21.92 -24.53 20.68
C VAL A 648 22.36 -25.13 22.01
N ARG A 649 23.39 -24.57 22.63
CA ARG A 649 23.87 -24.99 23.94
C ARG A 649 22.97 -24.46 25.05
N ASP A 650 22.65 -25.30 26.03
CA ASP A 650 22.02 -24.89 27.28
C ASP A 650 23.04 -24.32 28.28
N HIS A 651 22.58 -23.87 29.46
CA HIS A 651 23.45 -23.34 30.52
C HIS A 651 24.51 -24.34 31.00
N GLN A 652 24.33 -25.64 30.76
CA GLN A 652 25.26 -26.70 31.11
C GLN A 652 26.18 -27.07 29.93
N ASN A 653 26.19 -26.27 28.85
CA ASN A 653 26.91 -26.52 27.60
C ASN A 653 26.49 -27.79 26.84
N VAL A 654 25.34 -28.38 27.16
CA VAL A 654 24.81 -29.53 26.42
C VAL A 654 24.12 -29.01 25.16
N SER A 655 24.42 -29.63 24.02
CA SER A 655 23.79 -29.25 22.74
C SER A 655 22.37 -29.81 22.67
N ARG A 656 21.41 -28.90 22.53
CA ARG A 656 19.98 -29.18 22.36
C ARG A 656 19.53 -28.78 20.98
N ARG A 657 18.60 -29.54 20.42
CA ARG A 657 18.04 -29.22 19.12
C ARG A 657 16.78 -28.38 19.30
N CYS A 658 16.82 -27.15 18.82
CA CYS A 658 15.77 -26.17 19.04
C CYS A 658 15.17 -25.67 17.71
N SER A 659 13.85 -25.48 17.71
CA SER A 659 13.11 -24.77 16.68
C SER A 659 12.98 -23.29 17.01
N ALA A 660 12.74 -22.52 15.96
CA ALA A 660 12.52 -21.08 16.06
C ALA A 660 11.18 -20.79 16.76
N ALA A 661 11.22 -19.97 17.80
CA ALA A 661 10.11 -19.70 18.73
C ALA A 661 9.35 -18.39 18.42
N GLY A 662 9.85 -17.59 17.49
CA GLY A 662 9.21 -16.37 17.03
C GLY A 662 7.89 -16.63 16.29
N GLN A 663 7.21 -15.56 15.92
CA GLN A 663 5.87 -15.64 15.36
C GLN A 663 5.82 -16.28 13.97
N ARG A 664 4.72 -17.00 13.73
CA ARG A 664 4.43 -17.72 12.47
C ARG A 664 2.99 -17.49 12.05
N ILE A 665 2.72 -17.58 10.75
CA ILE A 665 1.35 -17.57 10.24
C ILE A 665 0.64 -18.85 10.66
N LEU A 666 1.29 -19.98 10.37
CA LEU A 666 0.89 -21.34 10.72
C LEU A 666 2.06 -21.99 11.44
N THR A 667 1.79 -22.64 12.57
CA THR A 667 2.80 -23.49 13.20
C THR A 667 3.19 -24.62 12.24
N PRO A 668 4.40 -25.18 12.40
CA PRO A 668 4.67 -26.53 11.96
C PRO A 668 3.64 -27.50 12.51
N ASP A 669 3.59 -28.71 11.95
CA ASP A 669 2.68 -29.74 12.43
C ASP A 669 2.99 -30.07 13.89
N ILE A 670 2.01 -29.93 14.78
CA ILE A 670 2.13 -30.29 16.20
C ILE A 670 1.52 -31.67 16.36
N GLU A 671 2.26 -32.61 16.94
CA GLU A 671 1.80 -33.98 17.10
C GLU A 671 0.48 -34.04 17.90
N GLY A 672 -0.50 -34.78 17.37
CA GLY A 672 -1.83 -34.89 17.97
C GLY A 672 -2.72 -33.65 17.85
N VAL A 673 -2.25 -32.57 17.22
CA VAL A 673 -3.00 -31.30 17.08
C VAL A 673 -3.15 -30.87 15.62
N GLY A 674 -2.10 -31.02 14.80
CA GLY A 674 -2.06 -30.46 13.45
C GLY A 674 -1.30 -29.12 13.39
N ARG A 675 -1.45 -28.41 12.26
CA ARG A 675 -0.98 -27.02 12.12
C ARG A 675 -1.99 -26.05 12.73
N VAL A 676 -1.51 -25.13 13.55
CA VAL A 676 -2.32 -24.10 14.21
C VAL A 676 -2.03 -22.73 13.60
N ARG A 677 -3.07 -21.98 13.25
CA ARG A 677 -2.93 -20.60 12.75
C ARG A 677 -2.83 -19.62 13.91
N LEU A 678 -1.82 -18.75 13.85
CA LEU A 678 -1.60 -17.69 14.84
C LEU A 678 -1.80 -16.29 14.27
N ARG A 679 -1.71 -16.11 12.94
CA ARG A 679 -1.92 -14.82 12.27
C ARG A 679 -3.15 -14.86 11.37
N TYR A 680 -4.06 -13.91 11.58
CA TYR A 680 -5.32 -13.78 10.88
C TYR A 680 -5.39 -12.41 10.22
N PRO A 681 -4.97 -12.28 8.96
CA PRO A 681 -5.03 -11.01 8.27
C PRO A 681 -6.46 -10.62 7.94
N ILE A 682 -6.83 -9.42 8.36
CA ILE A 682 -8.17 -8.83 8.26
C ILE A 682 -8.16 -7.49 7.52
N ALA A 683 -7.05 -7.17 6.85
CA ALA A 683 -6.88 -5.91 6.17
C ALA A 683 -8.02 -5.64 5.17
N PRO A 684 -8.66 -4.46 5.23
CA PRO A 684 -9.67 -4.09 4.26
C PRO A 684 -9.04 -3.89 2.90
N LEU A 685 -9.83 -4.09 1.84
CA LEU A 685 -9.40 -3.85 0.46
C LEU A 685 -9.91 -2.51 0.00
N HIS A 686 -9.06 -1.71 -0.65
CA HIS A 686 -9.53 -0.55 -1.40
C HIS A 686 -10.38 -1.05 -2.59
N GLY A 687 -11.54 -0.43 -2.87
CA GLY A 687 -12.49 -0.88 -3.87
C GLY A 687 -12.00 -0.76 -5.31
N GLU A 688 -11.74 0.46 -5.78
CA GLU A 688 -11.32 0.74 -7.15
C GLU A 688 -9.83 0.43 -7.40
N GLY A 689 -9.51 -0.05 -8.60
CA GLY A 689 -8.14 -0.43 -8.97
C GLY A 689 -7.56 -1.61 -8.17
N SER A 690 -8.37 -2.34 -7.41
CA SER A 690 -7.95 -3.51 -6.62
C SER A 690 -8.32 -4.85 -7.27
N ALA A 691 -8.41 -5.91 -6.48
CA ALA A 691 -8.78 -7.25 -6.92
C ALA A 691 -10.21 -7.36 -7.51
N VAL A 692 -11.08 -6.35 -7.41
CA VAL A 692 -12.50 -6.46 -7.81
C VAL A 692 -12.68 -6.94 -9.25
N TRP A 693 -11.99 -6.33 -10.23
CA TRP A 693 -12.10 -6.76 -11.63
C TRP A 693 -11.51 -8.15 -11.87
N LYS A 694 -10.57 -8.59 -11.02
CA LYS A 694 -9.98 -9.92 -11.07
C LYS A 694 -10.96 -10.97 -10.51
N GLU A 695 -11.59 -10.66 -9.40
CA GLU A 695 -12.65 -11.47 -8.78
C GLU A 695 -13.84 -11.66 -9.74
N LEU A 696 -14.27 -10.58 -10.42
CA LEU A 696 -15.37 -10.64 -11.40
C LEU A 696 -15.03 -11.50 -12.62
N ASN A 697 -13.83 -11.33 -13.19
CA ASN A 697 -13.41 -12.15 -14.32
C ASN A 697 -13.20 -13.62 -13.93
N ALA A 698 -12.67 -13.88 -12.74
CA ALA A 698 -12.56 -15.23 -12.20
C ALA A 698 -13.96 -15.87 -12.03
N LEU A 699 -14.92 -15.11 -11.50
CA LEU A 699 -16.32 -15.54 -11.37
C LEU A 699 -16.94 -15.85 -12.73
N SER A 700 -16.76 -14.96 -13.72
CA SER A 700 -17.26 -15.14 -15.09
C SER A 700 -16.71 -16.42 -15.70
N ASP A 701 -15.39 -16.62 -15.69
CA ASP A 701 -14.76 -17.81 -16.27
C ASP A 701 -15.19 -19.09 -15.53
N TYR A 702 -15.36 -19.04 -14.21
CA TYR A 702 -15.87 -20.18 -13.43
C TYR A 702 -17.32 -20.54 -13.80
N PHE A 703 -18.20 -19.55 -13.93
CA PHE A 703 -19.58 -19.78 -14.35
C PHE A 703 -19.64 -20.31 -15.78
N MET A 704 -18.94 -19.70 -16.73
CA MET A 704 -18.89 -20.20 -18.11
C MET A 704 -18.32 -21.62 -18.16
N ALA A 705 -17.26 -21.90 -17.39
CA ALA A 705 -16.74 -23.25 -17.29
C ALA A 705 -17.77 -24.23 -16.72
N LYS A 706 -18.61 -23.85 -15.75
CA LYS A 706 -19.62 -24.76 -15.18
C LYS A 706 -20.89 -24.92 -16.02
N THR A 707 -21.40 -23.85 -16.61
CA THR A 707 -22.64 -23.85 -17.40
C THR A 707 -22.47 -24.63 -18.70
N PHE A 708 -21.26 -24.63 -19.29
CA PHE A 708 -20.99 -25.28 -20.58
C PHE A 708 -20.23 -26.62 -20.48
N SER A 709 -20.11 -27.28 -19.31
CA SER A 709 -19.15 -28.42 -19.17
C SER A 709 -19.62 -29.77 -18.67
N LYS A 710 -20.91 -30.07 -18.46
CA LYS A 710 -21.27 -31.46 -18.10
C LYS A 710 -22.08 -32.25 -19.13
N GLU A 711 -22.99 -31.62 -19.87
CA GLU A 711 -23.78 -32.34 -20.90
C GLU A 711 -23.22 -32.16 -22.31
N GLU A 712 -22.87 -30.95 -22.74
CA GLU A 712 -22.41 -30.71 -24.13
C GLU A 712 -20.95 -31.12 -24.40
N LYS A 713 -20.13 -31.29 -23.34
CA LYS A 713 -18.73 -31.76 -23.47
C LYS A 713 -18.56 -33.28 -23.37
N THR A 714 -19.58 -33.99 -22.87
CA THR A 714 -19.54 -35.46 -22.72
C THR A 714 -20.25 -36.18 -23.85
N LYS A 715 -21.22 -35.53 -24.49
CA LYS A 715 -21.82 -35.99 -25.74
C LYS A 715 -20.84 -35.77 -26.88
N LEU A 716 -20.49 -36.86 -27.56
CA LEU A 716 -19.59 -36.90 -28.69
C LEU A 716 -20.40 -37.14 -29.97
N ILE A 717 -19.89 -36.60 -31.06
CA ILE A 717 -20.33 -36.91 -32.42
C ILE A 717 -19.15 -37.53 -33.12
N ASN A 718 -19.30 -38.79 -33.52
CA ASN A 718 -18.29 -39.50 -34.27
C ASN A 718 -18.28 -39.02 -35.73
N PHE A 719 -17.10 -39.00 -36.32
CA PHE A 719 -16.85 -38.64 -37.70
C PHE A 719 -16.02 -39.73 -38.34
N ARG A 720 -16.35 -40.05 -39.59
CA ARG A 720 -15.59 -40.97 -40.43
C ARG A 720 -15.06 -40.25 -41.66
N MET A 721 -13.81 -40.51 -41.99
CA MET A 721 -13.22 -40.14 -43.27
C MET A 721 -13.67 -41.14 -44.34
N THR A 722 -13.86 -40.66 -45.58
CA THR A 722 -14.13 -41.58 -46.69
C THR A 722 -12.93 -42.50 -46.95
N ALA A 723 -13.18 -43.79 -47.10
CA ALA A 723 -12.14 -44.78 -47.37
C ALA A 723 -11.36 -44.45 -48.65
N THR A 724 -10.05 -44.73 -48.62
CA THR A 724 -9.13 -44.61 -49.74
C THR A 724 -8.57 -45.97 -50.08
N THR A 725 -8.25 -46.23 -51.35
CA THR A 725 -7.63 -47.49 -51.83
C THR A 725 -6.17 -47.30 -52.23
N LYS A 726 -5.59 -46.13 -51.93
CA LYS A 726 -4.22 -45.78 -52.35
C LYS A 726 -3.19 -46.65 -51.64
N THR A 727 -2.30 -47.24 -52.43
CA THR A 727 -1.22 -48.12 -51.94
C THR A 727 0.15 -47.47 -52.15
N PRO A 728 1.08 -47.54 -51.17
CA PRO A 728 0.85 -47.95 -49.77
C PRO A 728 0.04 -46.89 -49.00
N PRO A 729 -0.80 -47.26 -48.00
CA PRO A 729 -0.86 -48.55 -47.30
C PRO A 729 -1.96 -49.55 -47.72
N GLY A 730 -2.89 -49.20 -48.61
CA GLY A 730 -3.99 -50.10 -49.05
C GLY A 730 -5.37 -49.54 -48.71
N GLU A 731 -6.43 -50.33 -48.81
CA GLU A 731 -7.78 -49.89 -48.44
C GLU A 731 -7.91 -49.67 -46.93
N HIS A 732 -8.23 -48.44 -46.53
CA HIS A 732 -8.42 -48.07 -45.11
C HIS A 732 -9.21 -46.77 -44.95
N ASP A 733 -9.65 -46.51 -43.72
CA ASP A 733 -10.25 -45.25 -43.31
C ASP A 733 -9.88 -44.87 -41.87
N HIS A 734 -10.37 -43.72 -41.43
CA HIS A 734 -10.14 -43.27 -40.07
C HIS A 734 -11.35 -42.58 -39.48
N GLU A 735 -11.44 -42.62 -38.16
CA GLU A 735 -12.51 -42.04 -37.38
C GLU A 735 -11.96 -41.05 -36.34
N PHE A 736 -12.76 -40.07 -35.96
CA PHE A 736 -12.47 -39.20 -34.83
C PHE A 736 -13.76 -38.69 -34.21
N ALA A 737 -13.72 -38.20 -32.98
CA ALA A 737 -14.89 -37.65 -32.30
C ALA A 737 -14.72 -36.15 -32.05
N LEU A 738 -15.82 -35.40 -32.19
CA LEU A 738 -15.94 -34.02 -31.70
C LEU A 738 -16.94 -33.97 -30.55
N SER A 739 -16.70 -33.10 -29.57
CA SER A 739 -17.75 -32.77 -28.61
C SER A 739 -18.88 -32.01 -29.30
N VAL A 740 -20.12 -32.13 -28.81
CA VAL A 740 -21.26 -31.31 -29.32
C VAL A 740 -20.92 -29.82 -29.24
N PHE A 741 -20.19 -29.40 -28.21
CA PHE A 741 -19.66 -28.03 -28.10
C PHE A 741 -18.76 -27.65 -29.29
N ASP A 742 -17.74 -28.47 -29.60
CA ASP A 742 -16.82 -28.19 -30.71
C ASP A 742 -17.53 -28.27 -32.08
N PHE A 743 -18.48 -29.20 -32.23
CA PHE A 743 -19.32 -29.33 -33.42
C PHE A 743 -20.07 -28.02 -33.70
N LYS A 744 -20.79 -27.47 -32.69
CA LYS A 744 -21.53 -26.20 -32.81
C LYS A 744 -20.59 -25.04 -33.11
N LYS A 745 -19.44 -24.96 -32.42
CA LYS A 745 -18.43 -23.91 -32.67
C LYS A 745 -17.89 -23.92 -34.10
N ILE A 746 -17.67 -25.10 -34.67
CA ILE A 746 -17.16 -25.23 -36.05
C ILE A 746 -18.27 -24.93 -37.07
N ARG A 747 -19.49 -25.47 -36.87
CA ARG A 747 -20.63 -25.30 -37.78
C ARG A 747 -21.20 -23.89 -37.77
N ASP A 748 -21.47 -23.35 -36.58
CA ASP A 748 -22.29 -22.15 -36.39
C ASP A 748 -21.43 -20.88 -36.30
N GLU A 749 -20.22 -20.98 -35.72
CA GLU A 749 -19.31 -19.83 -35.53
C GLU A 749 -18.14 -19.82 -36.53
N GLY A 750 -18.02 -20.84 -37.39
CA GLY A 750 -16.97 -20.93 -38.40
C GLY A 750 -15.56 -21.13 -37.82
N GLN A 751 -15.44 -21.61 -36.58
CA GLN A 751 -14.14 -21.91 -35.98
C GLN A 751 -13.50 -23.14 -36.64
N THR A 752 -12.19 -23.30 -36.44
CA THR A 752 -11.45 -24.48 -36.88
C THR A 752 -10.83 -25.21 -35.71
N ARG A 753 -10.79 -26.55 -35.77
CA ARG A 753 -10.23 -27.38 -34.70
C ARG A 753 -9.28 -28.43 -35.23
N THR A 754 -8.16 -28.62 -34.55
CA THR A 754 -7.24 -29.72 -34.86
C THR A 754 -7.67 -30.98 -34.11
N VAL A 755 -7.76 -32.11 -34.81
CA VAL A 755 -8.11 -33.43 -34.28
C VAL A 755 -7.10 -34.48 -34.76
N MET A 756 -6.95 -35.55 -33.98
CA MET A 756 -6.21 -36.74 -34.38
C MET A 756 -7.20 -37.85 -34.69
N THR A 757 -6.99 -38.54 -35.80
CA THR A 757 -7.83 -39.69 -36.18
C THR A 757 -7.40 -40.98 -35.49
N SER A 758 -8.26 -41.99 -35.53
CA SER A 758 -7.96 -43.37 -35.12
C SER A 758 -6.81 -43.94 -35.94
N GLN A 759 -6.13 -44.94 -35.38
CA GLN A 759 -5.08 -45.65 -36.09
C GLN A 759 -5.70 -46.75 -36.94
N ASP A 760 -5.45 -46.73 -38.25
CA ASP A 760 -5.79 -47.81 -39.16
C ASP A 760 -4.61 -48.05 -40.13
N GLN A 761 -4.41 -49.30 -40.54
CA GLN A 761 -3.23 -49.75 -41.30
C GLN A 761 -1.90 -49.18 -40.76
N GLY A 762 -1.78 -49.14 -39.43
CA GLY A 762 -0.56 -48.73 -38.75
C GLY A 762 -0.29 -47.22 -38.67
N HIS A 763 -1.17 -46.33 -39.13
CA HIS A 763 -0.96 -44.88 -39.08
C HIS A 763 -2.23 -44.08 -38.76
N SER A 764 -2.08 -42.77 -38.52
CA SER A 764 -3.18 -41.83 -38.23
C SER A 764 -2.89 -40.44 -38.81
N HIS A 765 -3.91 -39.57 -38.82
CA HIS A 765 -3.82 -38.23 -39.37
C HIS A 765 -4.10 -37.14 -38.34
N GLU A 766 -3.40 -36.00 -38.49
CA GLU A 766 -3.77 -34.75 -37.84
C GLU A 766 -4.62 -33.90 -38.79
N LEU A 767 -5.89 -33.70 -38.49
CA LEU A 767 -6.80 -32.92 -39.35
C LEU A 767 -7.11 -31.56 -38.73
N VAL A 768 -7.10 -30.50 -39.54
CA VAL A 768 -7.69 -29.21 -39.16
C VAL A 768 -9.09 -29.12 -39.74
N VAL A 769 -10.10 -29.43 -38.93
CA VAL A 769 -11.52 -29.51 -39.33
C VAL A 769 -12.13 -28.11 -39.42
N ARG A 770 -12.99 -27.90 -40.42
CA ARG A 770 -13.81 -26.71 -40.61
C ARG A 770 -15.17 -27.04 -41.21
N TYR A 771 -16.14 -26.15 -41.08
CA TYR A 771 -17.41 -26.23 -41.80
C TYR A 771 -17.40 -25.25 -42.98
N ALA A 772 -17.62 -25.76 -44.19
CA ALA A 772 -17.64 -24.94 -45.40
C ALA A 772 -18.60 -25.54 -46.43
N ARG A 773 -19.33 -24.68 -47.14
CA ARG A 773 -20.26 -25.09 -48.21
C ARG A 773 -21.31 -26.12 -47.76
N GLY A 774 -21.80 -25.97 -46.53
CA GLY A 774 -22.85 -26.84 -45.97
C GLY A 774 -22.37 -28.23 -45.52
N ARG A 775 -21.06 -28.45 -45.38
CA ARG A 775 -20.49 -29.73 -44.94
C ARG A 775 -19.22 -29.56 -44.13
N PHE A 776 -18.87 -30.59 -43.37
CA PHE A 776 -17.58 -30.66 -42.68
C PHE A 776 -16.49 -31.12 -43.64
N GLU A 777 -15.36 -30.41 -43.61
CA GLU A 777 -14.17 -30.78 -44.38
C GLU A 777 -12.89 -30.47 -43.62
N TYR A 778 -11.79 -31.15 -43.92
CA TYR A 778 -10.48 -30.76 -43.40
C TYR A 778 -9.82 -29.69 -44.28
N LYS A 779 -9.22 -28.69 -43.64
CA LYS A 779 -8.39 -27.64 -44.26
C LYS A 779 -6.99 -28.15 -44.58
N THR A 780 -6.42 -28.91 -43.65
CA THR A 780 -5.12 -29.59 -43.79
C THR A 780 -5.17 -30.96 -43.13
N CYS A 781 -4.41 -31.90 -43.68
CA CYS A 781 -4.18 -33.25 -43.17
C CYS A 781 -2.67 -33.46 -42.99
N SER A 782 -2.22 -33.69 -41.76
CA SER A 782 -0.81 -33.77 -41.36
C SER A 782 0.05 -32.63 -41.90
N GLY A 783 -0.50 -31.40 -41.87
CA GLY A 783 0.14 -30.18 -42.39
C GLY A 783 0.02 -29.95 -43.91
N PHE A 784 -0.50 -30.93 -44.68
CA PHE A 784 -0.67 -30.82 -46.13
C PHE A 784 -2.09 -30.41 -46.52
N ARG A 785 -2.24 -29.71 -47.64
CA ARG A 785 -3.55 -29.24 -48.13
C ARG A 785 -4.44 -30.37 -48.66
N LEU A 786 -3.85 -31.48 -49.06
CA LEU A 786 -4.52 -32.73 -49.45
C LEU A 786 -3.88 -33.85 -48.62
N CYS A 787 -4.67 -34.88 -48.30
CA CYS A 787 -4.15 -36.02 -47.57
C CYS A 787 -3.12 -36.76 -48.43
N ARG A 788 -2.02 -37.23 -47.83
CA ARG A 788 -0.99 -37.98 -48.57
C ARG A 788 -1.55 -39.33 -49.05
N ASP A 789 -2.42 -39.92 -48.26
CA ASP A 789 -3.10 -41.19 -48.51
C ASP A 789 -4.37 -41.00 -49.37
N ASP A 790 -4.58 -39.78 -49.86
CA ASP A 790 -5.62 -39.41 -50.84
C ASP A 790 -7.06 -39.58 -50.32
N HIS A 791 -7.25 -39.51 -49.00
CA HIS A 791 -8.58 -39.32 -48.43
C HIS A 791 -9.25 -38.08 -49.03
N PRO A 792 -10.53 -38.18 -49.44
CA PRO A 792 -11.36 -37.03 -49.77
C PRO A 792 -11.44 -36.04 -48.60
N ARG A 793 -11.60 -34.75 -48.92
CA ARG A 793 -11.66 -33.69 -47.90
C ARG A 793 -12.90 -33.74 -47.01
N GLU A 794 -13.95 -34.37 -47.48
CA GLU A 794 -15.25 -34.43 -46.82
C GLU A 794 -15.17 -35.35 -45.59
N LEU A 795 -15.74 -34.86 -44.49
CA LEU A 795 -15.80 -35.56 -43.22
C LEU A 795 -17.26 -35.83 -42.90
N ILE A 796 -17.60 -37.10 -42.69
CA ILE A 796 -18.98 -37.53 -42.55
C ILE A 796 -19.29 -37.68 -41.05
N PRO A 797 -20.13 -36.82 -40.45
CA PRO A 797 -20.61 -37.06 -39.09
C PRO A 797 -21.54 -38.26 -39.06
N ASP A 798 -21.52 -39.02 -37.98
CA ASP A 798 -22.48 -40.10 -37.74
C ASP A 798 -23.90 -39.49 -37.59
N PRO A 799 -24.85 -39.87 -38.47
CA PRO A 799 -26.19 -39.30 -38.47
C PRO A 799 -26.97 -39.61 -37.19
N ASP A 800 -26.71 -40.75 -36.55
CA ASP A 800 -27.40 -41.14 -35.31
C ASP A 800 -26.90 -40.28 -34.14
N ASP A 801 -25.59 -40.00 -34.08
CA ASP A 801 -25.02 -39.10 -33.07
C ASP A 801 -25.52 -37.67 -33.23
N VAL A 802 -25.68 -37.19 -34.47
CA VAL A 802 -26.22 -35.85 -34.74
C VAL A 802 -27.69 -35.76 -34.31
N ALA A 803 -28.52 -36.74 -34.68
CA ALA A 803 -29.93 -36.77 -34.33
C ALA A 803 -30.15 -36.90 -32.81
N LEU A 804 -29.36 -37.74 -32.12
CA LEU A 804 -29.47 -37.99 -30.69
C LEU A 804 -28.91 -36.87 -29.81
N ASN A 805 -27.90 -36.13 -30.29
CA ASN A 805 -27.16 -35.17 -29.45
C ASN A 805 -27.35 -33.70 -29.85
N ILE A 806 -27.93 -33.40 -31.01
CA ILE A 806 -28.18 -32.03 -31.49
C ILE A 806 -29.67 -31.74 -31.65
N ASP A 807 -30.44 -32.62 -32.28
CA ASP A 807 -31.85 -32.35 -32.61
C ASP A 807 -32.82 -32.65 -31.45
N SER A 808 -32.32 -33.23 -30.35
CA SER A 808 -33.09 -33.49 -29.13
C SER A 808 -33.00 -32.39 -28.07
N SER A 809 -32.33 -31.27 -28.36
CA SER A 809 -32.18 -30.09 -27.50
C SER A 809 -32.80 -28.87 -28.15
#